data_AF-A0A8T7B280-F1
#
_entry.id   AF-A0A8T7B280-F1
#
_cell.length_a   1.000
_cell.length_b   1.000
_cell.length_c   1.000
_cell.angle_alpha   90.00
_cell.angle_beta   90.00
_cell.angle_gamma   90.00
#
_symmetry.space_group_name_H-M   'P 1'
#
loop_
_entity.id
_entity.type
_entity.pdbx_description
1 polymer ?
#
loop_
_entity_poly.entity_id
_entity_poly.type
_entity_poly.pdbx_seq_one_letter_code
_entity_poly.pdbx_strand_id
1 'polypeptide(L)'
;MGTELDGLTVLVTRPRHQAGNMARLIEERGGTALRFAALEIEARDDDSEIRQQIGDIRDYDIAIFISTNAVENGVRFVPQDAPRPQIAAIGPSTARALADAGLPCDIRAAHGFTSEALLREPVFGDLTGKRLVIFRGRGGRAILGRELQNRGADVSYAEVYTRDRPDELDDEIAVQLAAGNIDAVTATSAETLVNLYELADGPTLDGLLAAQLVTASERVAKKAAALGFTHAALVAPGPDDEALVETLSNWHGNTHPAVTERSMTNNVQPDETPTAETLPATDADADAVETADNDEPATEPATEHVAEPDTVVPTAPVRRGGTLFGLLSILLSIAALAAVAWMWWQQQQQDAVATTALATANAEVASLEQQISELSGKLDESTSRTSQLLGTSGRVAAEIEDVQDSLATFNARVQGVEKSIDDVRGVSATARDNWIRAETEYFLQAANSRLQFARDPDAALAALLAADDRLESLGDPALFRVRQQLAAEIEALRAVPRPDIEGIAHTLNGLARRVEELPLVNSTPEPFSSGDPEVEGDSALDKAKSAVFGAFSDMISVKRTDEEATPLLSRDEEFFLRRNLELQIQTARLSLLRGDSTNYRESLRTARGWITTHFQTDAAAVEGAIQTLTRLETEEIAPELPDISGSLRQLRLSGATTDGDAA
;
A
#
# COMPACT_ATOMS: atom_id res chain seq x y z
N MET A 1 8.50 45.07 -7.58
CA MET A 1 7.38 44.13 -7.51
C MET A 1 7.52 43.21 -8.70
N GLY A 2 7.50 41.89 -8.48
CA GLY A 2 7.57 40.94 -9.58
C GLY A 2 6.29 41.04 -10.41
N THR A 3 6.38 40.80 -11.71
CA THR A 3 5.23 40.76 -12.64
C THR A 3 5.01 39.35 -13.19
N GLU A 4 5.52 38.34 -12.46
CA GLU A 4 5.56 36.95 -12.92
C GLU A 4 4.19 36.28 -12.89
N LEU A 5 3.28 36.74 -12.04
CA LEU A 5 1.90 36.25 -11.87
C LEU A 5 0.86 37.34 -12.20
N ASP A 6 1.26 38.38 -12.95
CA ASP A 6 0.39 39.52 -13.25
C ASP A 6 -0.90 39.07 -13.93
N GLY A 7 -2.04 39.51 -13.39
CA GLY A 7 -3.37 39.16 -13.89
C GLY A 7 -3.88 37.76 -13.49
N LEU A 8 -3.08 36.93 -12.81
CA LEU A 8 -3.48 35.59 -12.41
C LEU A 8 -4.24 35.58 -11.08
N THR A 9 -5.40 34.94 -11.04
CA THR A 9 -6.20 34.72 -9.81
C THR A 9 -6.01 33.29 -9.30
N VAL A 10 -5.56 33.16 -8.07
CA VAL A 10 -5.14 31.88 -7.47
C VAL A 10 -5.96 31.59 -6.22
N LEU A 11 -6.61 30.44 -6.18
CA LEU A 11 -7.27 29.93 -4.98
C LEU A 11 -6.27 29.19 -4.07
N VAL A 12 -6.04 29.77 -2.90
CA VAL A 12 -5.17 29.21 -1.85
C VAL A 12 -6.03 28.39 -0.89
N THR A 13 -5.87 27.06 -0.94
CA THR A 13 -6.75 26.13 -0.19
C THR A 13 -6.23 25.66 1.16
N ARG A 14 -5.07 26.18 1.58
CA ARG A 14 -4.45 25.82 2.86
C ARG A 14 -5.29 26.28 4.06
N PRO A 15 -5.16 25.63 5.22
CA PRO A 15 -5.75 26.12 6.47
C PRO A 15 -5.42 27.60 6.70
N ARG A 16 -6.35 28.37 7.28
CA ARG A 16 -6.25 29.84 7.39
C ARG A 16 -4.92 30.33 7.97
N HIS A 17 -4.41 29.67 9.01
CA HIS A 17 -3.14 30.01 9.67
C HIS A 17 -1.89 29.74 8.80
N GLN A 18 -2.00 28.88 7.78
CA GLN A 18 -0.90 28.51 6.86
C GLN A 18 -1.01 29.18 5.49
N ALA A 19 -2.16 29.77 5.15
CA ALA A 19 -2.40 30.40 3.85
C ALA A 19 -1.70 31.76 3.68
N GLY A 20 -1.34 32.43 4.78
CA GLY A 20 -0.85 33.81 4.76
C GLY A 20 0.46 34.00 4.00
N ASN A 21 1.43 33.10 4.17
CA ASN A 21 2.73 33.22 3.51
C ASN A 21 2.61 33.01 1.99
N MET A 22 1.91 31.95 1.56
CA MET A 22 1.66 31.70 0.14
C MET A 22 0.90 32.85 -0.54
N ALA A 23 -0.15 33.38 0.10
CA ALA A 23 -0.89 34.50 -0.45
C ALA A 23 -0.02 35.73 -0.64
N ARG A 24 0.83 36.05 0.35
CA ARG A 24 1.83 37.13 0.23
C ARG A 24 2.80 36.89 -0.94
N LEU A 25 3.31 35.67 -1.10
CA LEU A 25 4.23 35.34 -2.21
C LEU A 25 3.56 35.50 -3.59
N ILE A 26 2.28 35.16 -3.71
CA ILE A 26 1.49 35.35 -4.94
C ILE A 26 1.30 36.85 -5.22
N GLU A 27 0.88 37.61 -4.20
CA GLU A 27 0.64 39.05 -4.27
C GLU A 27 1.93 39.84 -4.60
N GLU A 28 3.08 39.46 -4.03
CA GLU A 28 4.39 40.07 -4.29
C GLU A 28 4.88 39.88 -5.74
N ARG A 29 4.37 38.83 -6.42
CA ARG A 29 4.66 38.50 -7.82
C ARG A 29 3.59 39.02 -8.80
N GLY A 30 2.62 39.79 -8.31
CA GLY A 30 1.59 40.46 -9.12
C GLY A 30 0.27 39.71 -9.29
N GLY A 31 0.13 38.53 -8.68
CA GLY A 31 -1.12 37.75 -8.73
C GLY A 31 -2.14 38.16 -7.66
N THR A 32 -3.38 37.72 -7.82
CA THR A 32 -4.46 37.87 -6.84
C THR A 32 -4.65 36.56 -6.08
N ALA A 33 -4.50 36.57 -4.76
CA ALA A 33 -4.68 35.39 -3.91
C ALA A 33 -6.05 35.39 -3.22
N LEU A 34 -6.95 34.51 -3.68
CA LEU A 34 -8.22 34.23 -3.01
C LEU A 34 -7.99 33.12 -1.97
N ARG A 35 -8.36 33.35 -0.71
CA ARG A 35 -8.06 32.43 0.39
C ARG A 35 -9.32 31.70 0.81
N PHE A 36 -9.32 30.38 0.72
CA PHE A 36 -10.44 29.54 1.15
C PHE A 36 -9.91 28.27 1.78
N ALA A 37 -10.05 28.10 3.09
CA ALA A 37 -9.56 26.91 3.76
C ALA A 37 -10.54 25.74 3.58
N ALA A 38 -10.32 24.88 2.57
CA ALA A 38 -11.13 23.66 2.37
C ALA A 38 -10.92 22.59 3.48
N LEU A 39 -10.01 22.88 4.42
CA LEU A 39 -9.81 22.13 5.65
C LEU A 39 -9.30 23.11 6.71
N GLU A 40 -10.04 23.28 7.81
CA GLU A 40 -9.65 24.11 8.95
C GLU A 40 -9.05 23.24 10.05
N ILE A 41 -8.03 23.79 10.72
CA ILE A 41 -7.38 23.18 11.86
C ILE A 41 -7.64 24.12 13.03
N GLU A 42 -8.56 23.75 13.89
CA GLU A 42 -8.91 24.53 15.07
C GLU A 42 -8.26 23.90 16.30
N ALA A 43 -7.54 24.71 17.05
CA ALA A 43 -7.06 24.30 18.37
C ALA A 43 -8.29 24.03 19.26
N ARG A 44 -8.23 23.02 20.13
CA ARG A 44 -9.28 22.90 21.15
C ARG A 44 -9.16 24.05 22.15
N ASP A 45 -10.29 24.72 22.39
CA ASP A 45 -10.39 25.86 23.30
C ASP A 45 -10.18 25.48 24.77
N ASP A 46 -10.48 24.23 25.13
CA ASP A 46 -10.46 23.77 26.51
C ASP A 46 -9.29 22.81 26.80
N ASP A 47 -8.18 23.37 27.25
CA ASP A 47 -7.02 22.62 27.76
C ASP A 47 -7.36 21.77 29.00
N SER A 48 -8.42 22.10 29.75
CA SER A 48 -8.78 21.39 30.98
C SER A 48 -9.35 20.00 30.69
N GLU A 49 -10.14 19.85 29.63
CA GLU A 49 -10.65 18.56 29.15
C GLU A 49 -9.49 17.64 28.76
N ILE A 50 -8.52 18.16 28.01
CA ILE A 50 -7.33 17.41 27.57
C ILE A 50 -6.48 17.01 28.78
N ARG A 51 -6.23 17.95 29.72
CA ARG A 51 -5.50 17.65 30.96
C ARG A 51 -6.21 16.64 31.85
N GLN A 52 -7.54 16.67 31.90
CA GLN A 52 -8.32 15.68 32.65
C GLN A 52 -8.21 14.29 32.00
N GLN A 53 -8.18 14.23 30.66
CA GLN A 53 -8.06 12.99 29.91
C GLN A 53 -6.68 12.35 30.05
N ILE A 54 -5.60 13.15 29.96
CA ILE A 54 -4.23 12.61 30.01
C ILE A 54 -3.65 12.55 31.42
N GLY A 55 -4.11 13.36 32.38
CA GLY A 55 -3.50 13.45 33.70
C GLY A 55 -2.18 14.22 33.70
N ASP A 56 -1.25 13.89 34.62
CA ASP A 56 0.10 14.47 34.58
C ASP A 56 0.91 13.81 33.47
N ILE A 57 1.38 14.62 32.51
CA ILE A 57 2.20 14.18 31.38
C ILE A 57 3.50 13.48 31.83
N ARG A 58 3.97 13.75 33.05
CA ARG A 58 5.16 13.14 33.64
C ARG A 58 4.98 11.67 34.01
N ASP A 59 3.75 11.19 34.09
CA ASP A 59 3.44 9.79 34.35
C ASP A 59 3.57 8.90 33.12
N TYR A 60 3.85 9.49 31.94
CA TYR A 60 4.05 8.77 30.69
C TYR A 60 5.53 8.50 30.44
N ASP A 61 5.82 7.34 29.85
CA ASP A 61 7.16 6.99 29.38
C ASP A 61 7.49 7.67 28.04
N ILE A 62 6.52 7.73 27.11
CA ILE A 62 6.71 8.25 25.75
C ILE A 62 5.52 9.12 25.33
N ALA A 63 5.82 10.28 24.74
CA ALA A 63 4.85 11.16 24.10
C ALA A 63 5.11 11.21 22.58
N ILE A 64 4.10 10.85 21.79
CA ILE A 64 4.19 10.69 20.34
C ILE A 64 3.43 11.81 19.64
N PHE A 65 4.09 12.53 18.74
CA PHE A 65 3.51 13.56 17.89
C PHE A 65 3.38 13.05 16.45
N ILE A 66 2.14 13.04 15.93
CA ILE A 66 1.83 12.45 14.62
C ILE A 66 1.77 13.46 13.46
N SER A 67 1.88 14.75 13.73
CA SER A 67 1.85 15.80 12.71
C SER A 67 2.42 17.11 13.24
N THR A 68 2.82 18.03 12.37
CA THR A 68 3.22 19.40 12.75
C THR A 68 2.10 20.12 13.53
N ASN A 69 0.84 19.98 13.10
CA ASN A 69 -0.31 20.54 13.84
C ASN A 69 -0.46 19.97 15.25
N ALA A 70 -0.02 18.71 15.47
CA ALA A 70 -0.06 18.11 16.81
C ALA A 70 1.04 18.71 17.69
N VAL A 71 2.16 19.13 17.10
CA VAL A 71 3.24 19.84 17.80
C VAL A 71 2.76 21.23 18.16
N GLU A 72 2.29 22.01 17.18
CA GLU A 72 1.81 23.39 17.37
C GLU A 72 0.76 23.48 18.49
N ASN A 73 -0.16 22.52 18.55
CA ASN A 73 -1.24 22.52 19.53
C ASN A 73 -0.95 21.68 20.78
N GLY A 74 0.02 20.77 20.74
CA GLY A 74 0.28 19.80 21.81
C GLY A 74 1.52 20.06 22.65
N VAL A 75 2.50 20.81 22.12
CA VAL A 75 3.79 21.05 22.78
C VAL A 75 3.62 21.71 24.15
N ARG A 76 2.59 22.55 24.31
CA ARG A 76 2.25 23.25 25.57
C ARG A 76 1.91 22.33 26.75
N PHE A 77 1.57 21.08 26.48
CA PHE A 77 1.26 20.08 27.51
C PHE A 77 2.50 19.34 28.00
N VAL A 78 3.65 19.49 27.34
CA VAL A 78 4.89 18.81 27.70
C VAL A 78 5.88 19.81 28.30
N PRO A 79 6.42 19.56 29.52
CA PRO A 79 7.46 20.42 30.09
C PRO A 79 8.75 20.31 29.27
N GLN A 80 9.44 21.44 29.10
CA GLN A 80 10.75 21.48 28.43
C GLN A 80 11.86 20.86 29.30
N ASP A 81 11.76 21.03 30.62
CA ASP A 81 12.71 20.50 31.59
C ASP A 81 12.33 19.09 32.07
N ALA A 82 13.34 18.31 32.48
CA ALA A 82 13.13 17.03 33.13
C ALA A 82 12.56 17.21 34.56
N PRO A 83 11.70 16.30 35.04
CA PRO A 83 11.26 15.06 34.38
C PRO A 83 10.19 15.29 33.30
N ARG A 84 10.36 14.61 32.14
CA ARG A 84 9.46 14.60 30.98
C ARG A 84 9.50 13.21 30.28
N PRO A 85 8.46 12.82 29.53
CA PRO A 85 8.50 11.62 28.68
C PRO A 85 9.52 11.74 27.56
N GLN A 86 9.92 10.60 26.98
CA GLN A 86 10.65 10.57 25.71
C GLN A 86 9.76 11.05 24.58
N ILE A 87 10.28 11.88 23.69
CA ILE A 87 9.51 12.53 22.62
C ILE A 87 9.72 11.77 21.32
N ALA A 88 8.64 11.28 20.74
CA ALA A 88 8.65 10.60 19.46
C ALA A 88 7.96 11.41 18.36
N ALA A 89 8.52 11.40 17.15
CA ALA A 89 7.93 12.06 15.99
C ALA A 89 7.74 11.06 14.84
N ILE A 90 6.59 11.15 14.15
CA ILE A 90 6.30 10.25 13.02
C ILE A 90 7.22 10.47 11.81
N GLY A 91 7.76 11.68 11.65
CA GLY A 91 8.50 12.05 10.44
C GLY A 91 9.39 13.28 10.59
N PRO A 92 10.20 13.59 9.55
CA PRO A 92 11.20 14.67 9.59
C PRO A 92 10.62 16.06 9.84
N SER A 93 9.47 16.39 9.25
CA SER A 93 8.81 17.70 9.43
C SER A 93 8.31 17.90 10.84
N THR A 94 7.73 16.85 11.45
CA THR A 94 7.26 16.87 12.84
C THR A 94 8.43 16.97 13.81
N ALA A 95 9.53 16.25 13.56
CA ALA A 95 10.74 16.34 14.39
C ALA A 95 11.39 17.74 14.31
N ARG A 96 11.38 18.38 13.14
CA ARG A 96 11.86 19.76 12.98
C ARG A 96 10.97 20.74 13.75
N ALA A 97 9.64 20.64 13.60
CA ALA A 97 8.71 21.49 14.35
C ALA A 97 8.87 21.35 15.88
N LEU A 98 9.15 20.13 16.35
CA LEU A 98 9.45 19.86 17.77
C LEU A 98 10.73 20.57 18.22
N ALA A 99 11.80 20.47 17.42
CA ALA A 99 13.06 21.16 17.69
C ALA A 99 12.89 22.70 17.70
N ASP A 100 12.15 23.25 16.74
CA ASP A 100 11.85 24.68 16.64
C ASP A 100 11.03 25.18 17.85
N ALA A 101 10.18 24.31 18.42
CA ALA A 101 9.42 24.56 19.63
C ALA A 101 10.20 24.32 20.95
N GLY A 102 11.50 24.00 20.85
CA GLY A 102 12.38 23.78 22.01
C GLY A 102 12.23 22.42 22.69
N LEU A 103 11.60 21.44 22.05
CA LEU A 103 11.42 20.08 22.54
C LEU A 103 12.12 19.09 21.60
N PRO A 104 13.39 18.72 21.85
CA PRO A 104 14.12 17.84 20.94
C PRO A 104 13.47 16.46 20.87
N CYS A 105 13.40 15.93 19.64
CA CYS A 105 12.86 14.61 19.37
C CYS A 105 13.86 13.52 19.79
N ASP A 106 13.48 12.66 20.73
CA ASP A 106 14.31 11.57 21.26
C ASP A 106 14.21 10.30 20.39
N ILE A 107 13.02 10.04 19.80
CA ILE A 107 12.71 8.83 19.04
C ILE A 107 12.17 9.21 17.66
N ARG A 108 12.80 8.72 16.60
CA ARG A 108 12.32 8.92 15.22
C ARG A 108 12.71 7.71 14.38
N ALA A 109 11.84 7.32 13.46
CA ALA A 109 12.14 6.27 12.49
C ALA A 109 13.43 6.59 11.69
N ALA A 110 14.36 5.64 11.63
CA ALA A 110 15.58 5.75 10.83
C ALA A 110 15.28 5.85 9.33
N HIS A 111 14.26 5.09 8.86
CA HIS A 111 13.80 5.06 7.48
C HIS A 111 12.28 5.09 7.41
N GLY A 112 11.72 5.96 6.54
CA GLY A 112 10.28 6.16 6.40
C GLY A 112 9.70 7.22 7.33
N PHE A 113 8.43 7.57 7.12
CA PHE A 113 7.71 8.62 7.85
C PHE A 113 6.25 8.23 8.15
N THR A 114 6.00 6.92 8.28
CA THR A 114 4.67 6.35 8.54
C THR A 114 4.58 5.76 9.96
N SER A 115 3.37 5.50 10.43
CA SER A 115 3.14 4.85 11.72
C SER A 115 3.85 3.49 11.80
N GLU A 116 3.86 2.72 10.71
CA GLU A 116 4.54 1.43 10.60
C GLU A 116 6.06 1.59 10.68
N ALA A 117 6.62 2.66 10.11
CA ALA A 117 8.05 2.95 10.21
C ALA A 117 8.45 3.24 11.65
N LEU A 118 7.66 4.05 12.37
CA LEU A 118 7.91 4.34 13.78
C LEU A 118 7.81 3.08 14.65
N LEU A 119 6.82 2.21 14.39
CA LEU A 119 6.63 0.95 15.11
C LEU A 119 7.74 -0.09 14.90
N ARG A 120 8.66 0.10 13.93
CA ARG A 120 9.84 -0.77 13.77
C ARG A 120 11.00 -0.38 14.66
N GLU A 121 10.97 0.81 15.28
CA GLU A 121 12.04 1.23 16.16
C GLU A 121 12.11 0.30 17.39
N PRO A 122 13.32 -0.12 17.84
CA PRO A 122 13.47 -1.11 18.91
C PRO A 122 12.73 -0.74 20.21
N VAL A 123 12.60 0.56 20.49
CA VAL A 123 11.90 1.09 21.67
C VAL A 123 10.41 0.74 21.69
N PHE A 124 9.80 0.42 20.55
CA PHE A 124 8.40 -0.01 20.45
C PHE A 124 8.22 -1.53 20.34
N GLY A 125 9.27 -2.33 20.61
CA GLY A 125 9.20 -3.80 20.54
C GLY A 125 8.29 -4.42 21.60
N ASP A 126 8.68 -4.32 22.87
CA ASP A 126 7.88 -4.74 24.03
C ASP A 126 7.52 -3.51 24.86
N LEU A 127 6.22 -3.25 25.01
CA LEU A 127 5.68 -2.10 25.71
C LEU A 127 4.88 -2.50 26.96
N THR A 128 5.03 -3.74 27.43
CA THR A 128 4.29 -4.24 28.59
C THR A 128 4.47 -3.34 29.81
N GLY A 129 3.36 -2.71 30.24
CA GLY A 129 3.34 -1.82 31.40
C GLY A 129 3.88 -0.40 31.16
N LYS A 130 4.19 -0.04 29.91
CA LYS A 130 4.58 1.31 29.50
C LYS A 130 3.35 2.19 29.27
N ARG A 131 3.41 3.46 29.68
CA ARG A 131 2.36 4.45 29.45
C ARG A 131 2.76 5.39 28.33
N LEU A 132 1.95 5.46 27.29
CA LEU A 132 2.20 6.25 26.09
C LEU A 132 1.06 7.25 25.88
N VAL A 133 1.40 8.46 25.45
CA VAL A 133 0.42 9.48 25.04
C VAL A 133 0.64 9.86 23.59
N ILE A 134 -0.45 9.96 22.82
CA ILE A 134 -0.40 10.31 21.41
C ILE A 134 -1.11 11.64 21.19
N PHE A 135 -0.34 12.65 20.79
CA PHE A 135 -0.84 13.97 20.39
C PHE A 135 -1.33 13.93 18.95
N ARG A 136 -2.61 14.22 18.75
CA ARG A 136 -3.30 14.07 17.46
C ARG A 136 -4.51 14.99 17.32
N GLY A 137 -5.12 14.96 16.15
CA GLY A 137 -6.43 15.57 15.93
C GLY A 137 -7.58 14.63 16.31
N ARG A 138 -8.74 15.21 16.61
CA ARG A 138 -10.02 14.50 16.81
C ARG A 138 -10.41 13.74 15.54
N GLY A 139 -10.89 12.51 15.67
CA GLY A 139 -11.44 11.73 14.53
C GLY A 139 -10.43 11.02 13.59
N GLY A 140 -9.12 11.17 13.79
CA GLY A 140 -8.09 10.41 13.05
C GLY A 140 -8.08 8.88 13.25
N ARG A 141 -7.39 8.16 12.35
CA ARG A 141 -7.27 6.69 12.37
C ARG A 141 -6.51 6.22 13.62
N ALA A 142 -7.11 5.32 14.42
CA ALA A 142 -6.54 4.80 15.68
C ALA A 142 -5.50 3.67 15.51
N ILE A 143 -4.98 3.46 14.30
CA ILE A 143 -4.11 2.31 13.97
C ILE A 143 -2.85 2.29 14.85
N LEU A 144 -2.14 3.42 14.95
CA LEU A 144 -0.91 3.52 15.75
C LEU A 144 -1.16 3.19 17.23
N GLY A 145 -2.22 3.74 17.84
CA GLY A 145 -2.50 3.46 19.25
C GLY A 145 -2.94 2.03 19.50
N ARG A 146 -3.73 1.44 18.58
CA ARG A 146 -4.12 0.03 18.67
C ARG A 146 -2.92 -0.90 18.59
N GLU A 147 -1.98 -0.66 17.67
CA GLU A 147 -0.77 -1.47 17.57
C GLU A 147 0.12 -1.35 18.81
N LEU A 148 0.23 -0.14 19.40
CA LEU A 148 0.96 0.05 20.65
C LEU A 148 0.29 -0.70 21.82
N GLN A 149 -1.05 -0.67 21.89
CA GLN A 149 -1.82 -1.43 22.88
C GLN A 149 -1.65 -2.95 22.70
N ASN A 150 -1.66 -3.44 21.46
CA ASN A 150 -1.42 -4.86 21.15
C ASN A 150 -0.03 -5.32 21.62
N ARG A 151 0.94 -4.40 21.71
CA ARG A 151 2.29 -4.64 22.24
C ARG A 151 2.41 -4.43 23.75
N GLY A 152 1.30 -4.25 24.46
CA GLY A 152 1.23 -4.18 25.92
C GLY A 152 1.26 -2.78 26.53
N ALA A 153 1.23 -1.72 25.71
CA ALA A 153 1.20 -0.33 26.19
C ALA A 153 -0.18 0.09 26.74
N ASP A 154 -0.19 0.90 27.79
CA ASP A 154 -1.32 1.76 28.16
C ASP A 154 -1.26 3.04 27.33
N VAL A 155 -2.24 3.28 26.46
CA VAL A 155 -2.20 4.36 25.47
C VAL A 155 -3.33 5.36 25.70
N SER A 156 -2.96 6.61 25.95
CA SER A 156 -3.86 7.76 26.03
C SER A 156 -3.80 8.61 24.77
N TYR A 157 -4.92 9.22 24.39
CA TYR A 157 -4.97 10.20 23.30
C TYR A 157 -5.09 11.62 23.85
N ALA A 158 -4.23 12.52 23.36
CA ALA A 158 -4.37 13.96 23.53
C ALA A 158 -4.89 14.54 22.21
N GLU A 159 -6.20 14.79 22.14
CA GLU A 159 -6.85 15.36 20.96
C GLU A 159 -6.77 16.89 21.00
N VAL A 160 -5.67 17.44 20.49
CA VAL A 160 -5.31 18.85 20.68
C VAL A 160 -5.83 19.80 19.59
N TYR A 161 -6.40 19.25 18.52
CA TYR A 161 -7.04 20.02 17.45
C TYR A 161 -8.20 19.25 16.79
N THR A 162 -9.11 19.95 16.12
CA THR A 162 -10.13 19.36 15.22
C THR A 162 -9.79 19.66 13.75
N ARG A 163 -10.34 18.85 12.86
CA ARG A 163 -10.19 18.99 11.42
C ARG A 163 -11.59 19.16 10.85
N ASP A 164 -11.97 20.39 10.59
CA ASP A 164 -13.33 20.69 10.18
C ASP A 164 -13.30 21.13 8.72
N ARG A 165 -14.17 20.52 7.91
CA ARG A 165 -14.45 21.00 6.56
C ARG A 165 -15.51 22.10 6.71
N PRO A 166 -15.38 23.24 6.01
CA PRO A 166 -16.49 24.18 5.89
C PRO A 166 -17.74 23.47 5.37
N ASP A 167 -18.93 23.93 5.77
CA ASP A 167 -20.18 23.36 5.27
C ASP A 167 -20.44 23.76 3.81
N GLU A 168 -20.01 24.97 3.43
CA GLU A 168 -20.26 25.57 2.12
C GLU A 168 -19.02 26.36 1.64
N LEU A 169 -18.97 26.67 0.34
CA LEU A 169 -18.00 27.63 -0.21
C LEU A 169 -18.36 29.05 0.25
N ASP A 170 -17.35 29.89 0.47
CA ASP A 170 -17.58 31.33 0.68
C ASP A 170 -18.27 31.92 -0.58
N ASP A 171 -19.29 32.77 -0.40
CA ASP A 171 -20.08 33.36 -1.50
C ASP A 171 -19.21 33.98 -2.60
N GLU A 172 -18.15 34.71 -2.20
CA GLU A 172 -17.21 35.31 -3.14
C GLU A 172 -16.48 34.26 -3.97
N ILE A 173 -16.04 33.17 -3.35
CA ILE A 173 -15.32 32.07 -4.02
C ILE A 173 -16.26 31.31 -4.95
N ALA A 174 -17.48 31.03 -4.51
CA ALA A 174 -18.50 30.40 -5.33
C ALA A 174 -18.79 31.23 -6.59
N VAL A 175 -18.95 32.55 -6.46
CA VAL A 175 -19.16 33.46 -7.59
C VAL A 175 -17.96 33.45 -8.55
N GLN A 176 -16.73 33.53 -8.03
CA GLN A 176 -15.52 33.55 -8.88
C GLN A 176 -15.30 32.20 -9.58
N LEU A 177 -15.56 31.08 -8.92
CA LEU A 177 -15.53 29.74 -9.53
C LEU A 177 -16.58 29.61 -10.62
N ALA A 178 -17.84 29.93 -10.32
CA ALA A 178 -18.94 29.84 -11.29
C ALA A 178 -18.73 30.72 -12.53
N ALA A 179 -18.04 31.85 -12.37
CA ALA A 179 -17.67 32.75 -13.46
C ALA A 179 -16.44 32.27 -14.26
N GLY A 180 -15.70 31.27 -13.77
CA GLY A 180 -14.46 30.81 -14.37
C GLY A 180 -13.30 31.81 -14.23
N ASN A 181 -13.35 32.68 -13.21
CA ASN A 181 -12.36 33.73 -12.98
C ASN A 181 -11.16 33.27 -12.14
N ILE A 182 -11.14 32.00 -11.70
CA ILE A 182 -10.03 31.41 -10.95
C ILE A 182 -9.15 30.64 -11.93
N ASP A 183 -7.96 31.17 -12.22
CA ASP A 183 -7.03 30.57 -13.17
C ASP A 183 -6.32 29.33 -12.61
N ALA A 184 -6.00 29.36 -11.31
CA ALA A 184 -5.27 28.30 -10.65
C ALA A 184 -5.79 27.99 -9.25
N VAL A 185 -5.72 26.72 -8.85
CA VAL A 185 -6.08 26.25 -7.52
C VAL A 185 -4.88 25.52 -6.94
N THR A 186 -4.52 25.83 -5.70
CA THR A 186 -3.49 25.09 -4.98
C THR A 186 -4.15 24.01 -4.13
N ALA A 187 -3.59 22.81 -4.03
CA ALA A 187 -4.01 21.81 -3.04
C ALA A 187 -2.83 20.94 -2.60
N THR A 188 -2.42 21.03 -1.34
CA THR A 188 -1.23 20.33 -0.82
C THR A 188 -1.52 18.91 -0.33
N SER A 189 -2.80 18.55 -0.21
CA SER A 189 -3.21 17.22 0.22
C SER A 189 -4.40 16.73 -0.60
N ALA A 190 -4.52 15.40 -0.70
CA ALA A 190 -5.65 14.78 -1.40
C ALA A 190 -6.97 15.03 -0.66
N GLU A 191 -6.91 15.19 0.66
CA GLU A 191 -8.08 15.49 1.51
C GLU A 191 -8.60 16.90 1.21
N THR A 192 -7.72 17.90 1.18
CA THR A 192 -8.06 19.29 0.80
C THR A 192 -8.69 19.35 -0.60
N LEU A 193 -8.14 18.60 -1.56
CA LEU A 193 -8.67 18.55 -2.92
C LEU A 193 -10.07 17.91 -2.98
N VAL A 194 -10.27 16.81 -2.26
CA VAL A 194 -11.58 16.13 -2.20
C VAL A 194 -12.61 17.01 -1.50
N ASN A 195 -12.24 17.66 -0.39
CA ASN A 195 -13.14 18.58 0.31
C ASN A 195 -13.59 19.72 -0.61
N LEU A 196 -12.66 20.33 -1.34
CA LEU A 196 -13.00 21.40 -2.28
C LEU A 196 -13.90 20.91 -3.41
N TYR A 197 -13.66 19.71 -3.93
CA TYR A 197 -14.52 19.08 -4.94
C TYR A 197 -15.94 18.83 -4.42
N GLU A 198 -16.08 18.33 -3.20
CA GLU A 198 -17.39 18.04 -2.60
C GLU A 198 -18.17 19.29 -2.19
N LEU A 199 -17.48 20.42 -1.99
CA LEU A 199 -18.10 21.71 -1.70
C LEU A 199 -18.58 22.45 -2.96
N ALA A 200 -18.11 22.05 -4.13
CA ALA A 200 -18.47 22.66 -5.40
C ALA A 200 -19.59 21.87 -6.11
N ASP A 201 -20.59 22.57 -6.61
CA ASP A 201 -21.70 22.02 -7.38
C ASP A 201 -22.01 22.85 -8.65
N GLY A 202 -22.56 22.17 -9.66
CA GLY A 202 -22.98 22.77 -10.93
C GLY A 202 -21.92 23.70 -11.54
N PRO A 203 -22.22 25.00 -11.74
CA PRO A 203 -21.28 25.96 -12.33
C PRO A 203 -19.97 26.12 -11.54
N THR A 204 -20.00 26.00 -10.20
CA THR A 204 -18.79 26.15 -9.38
C THR A 204 -17.85 24.96 -9.56
N LEU A 205 -18.41 23.76 -9.73
CA LEU A 205 -17.64 22.56 -10.02
C LEU A 205 -17.00 22.62 -11.41
N ASP A 206 -17.75 23.08 -12.42
CA ASP A 206 -17.21 23.27 -13.77
C ASP A 206 -16.02 24.24 -13.76
N GLY A 207 -16.14 25.36 -13.05
CA GLY A 207 -15.05 26.32 -12.86
C GLY A 207 -13.85 25.73 -12.11
N LEU A 208 -14.10 24.94 -11.07
CA LEU A 208 -13.04 24.27 -10.30
C LEU A 208 -12.26 23.28 -11.18
N LEU A 209 -12.95 22.45 -11.95
CA LEU A 209 -12.32 21.45 -12.82
C LEU A 209 -11.58 22.09 -14.01
N ALA A 210 -12.01 23.26 -14.45
CA ALA A 210 -11.36 24.05 -15.49
C ALA A 210 -10.09 24.76 -15.01
N ALA A 211 -9.95 25.07 -13.72
CA ALA A 211 -8.77 25.74 -13.19
C ALA A 211 -7.50 24.86 -13.22
N GLN A 212 -6.32 25.48 -13.31
CA GLN A 212 -5.04 24.77 -13.24
C GLN A 212 -4.74 24.35 -11.80
N LEU A 213 -4.68 23.04 -11.53
CA LEU A 213 -4.28 22.54 -10.22
C LEU A 213 -2.75 22.60 -10.03
N VAL A 214 -2.30 23.12 -8.89
CA VAL A 214 -0.91 23.06 -8.41
C VAL A 214 -0.87 22.29 -7.09
N THR A 215 0.00 21.28 -7.00
CA THR A 215 0.06 20.38 -5.84
C THR A 215 1.50 19.99 -5.48
N ALA A 216 1.68 19.42 -4.28
CA ALA A 216 2.98 19.03 -3.74
C ALA A 216 3.34 17.56 -3.97
N SER A 217 2.45 16.74 -4.56
CA SER A 217 2.76 15.32 -4.78
C SER A 217 1.98 14.67 -5.91
N GLU A 218 2.58 13.66 -6.52
CA GLU A 218 1.95 12.89 -7.59
C GLU A 218 0.69 12.12 -7.16
N ARG A 219 0.58 11.82 -5.87
CA ARG A 219 -0.61 11.19 -5.33
C ARG A 219 -1.84 12.10 -5.48
N VAL A 220 -1.65 13.41 -5.28
CA VAL A 220 -2.74 14.39 -5.42
C VAL A 220 -3.03 14.63 -6.90
N ALA A 221 -2.00 14.70 -7.75
CA ALA A 221 -2.17 14.81 -9.21
C ALA A 221 -3.00 13.66 -9.79
N LYS A 222 -2.70 12.41 -9.41
CA LYS A 222 -3.50 11.25 -9.81
C LYS A 222 -4.94 11.33 -9.32
N LYS A 223 -5.16 11.82 -8.09
CA LYS A 223 -6.51 12.00 -7.55
C LYS A 223 -7.29 13.08 -8.30
N ALA A 224 -6.64 14.18 -8.67
CA ALA A 224 -7.23 15.23 -9.49
C ALA A 224 -7.66 14.73 -10.87
N ALA A 225 -6.82 13.94 -11.53
CA ALA A 225 -7.17 13.30 -12.80
C ALA A 225 -8.40 12.38 -12.66
N ALA A 226 -8.49 11.62 -11.55
CA ALA A 226 -9.65 10.77 -11.27
C ALA A 226 -10.94 11.56 -10.93
N LEU A 227 -10.81 12.80 -10.45
CA LEU A 227 -11.93 13.71 -10.17
C LEU A 227 -12.39 14.49 -11.42
N GLY A 228 -11.64 14.42 -12.52
CA GLY A 228 -12.02 15.02 -13.81
C GLY A 228 -11.46 16.42 -14.08
N PHE A 229 -10.37 16.83 -13.43
CA PHE A 229 -9.69 18.09 -13.77
C PHE A 229 -9.27 18.11 -15.24
N THR A 230 -9.52 19.21 -15.94
CA THR A 230 -9.30 19.30 -17.41
C THR A 230 -7.83 19.48 -17.76
N HIS A 231 -7.06 20.10 -16.87
CA HIS A 231 -5.63 20.34 -17.03
C HIS A 231 -4.82 19.32 -16.23
N ALA A 232 -3.67 18.89 -16.77
CA ALA A 232 -2.73 18.07 -16.02
C ALA A 232 -2.23 18.88 -14.81
N ALA A 233 -2.29 18.28 -13.61
CA ALA A 233 -1.87 18.95 -12.39
C ALA A 233 -0.35 19.23 -12.42
N LEU A 234 0.03 20.42 -11.95
CA LEU A 234 1.43 20.80 -11.80
C LEU A 234 1.94 20.32 -10.44
N VAL A 235 3.01 19.53 -10.45
CA VAL A 235 3.59 18.95 -9.23
C VAL A 235 4.86 19.72 -8.86
N ALA A 236 4.79 20.44 -7.74
CA ALA A 236 5.92 21.14 -7.16
C ALA A 236 6.94 20.15 -6.56
N PRO A 237 8.23 20.49 -6.55
CA PRO A 237 9.29 19.64 -5.99
C PRO A 237 9.20 19.47 -4.46
N GLY A 238 8.43 20.32 -3.78
CA GLY A 238 8.24 20.30 -2.33
C GLY A 238 6.87 20.83 -1.92
N PRO A 239 6.45 20.56 -0.66
CA PRO A 239 5.21 21.08 -0.09
C PRO A 239 5.36 22.47 0.53
N ASP A 240 6.52 23.12 0.42
CA ASP A 240 6.72 24.50 0.85
C ASP A 240 6.01 25.51 -0.07
N ASP A 241 5.75 26.71 0.44
CA ASP A 241 5.00 27.72 -0.31
C ASP A 241 5.81 28.24 -1.49
N GLU A 242 7.11 28.41 -1.31
CA GLU A 242 8.04 28.89 -2.33
C GLU A 242 8.05 27.99 -3.56
N ALA A 243 8.18 26.66 -3.38
CA ALA A 243 8.13 25.69 -4.47
C ALA A 243 6.81 25.70 -5.24
N LEU A 244 5.67 25.84 -4.54
CA LEU A 244 4.34 25.91 -5.18
C LEU A 244 4.18 27.18 -6.01
N VAL A 245 4.57 28.33 -5.46
CA VAL A 245 4.44 29.62 -6.16
C VAL A 245 5.46 29.72 -7.30
N GLU A 246 6.66 29.15 -7.18
CA GLU A 246 7.62 29.04 -8.29
C GLU A 246 7.10 28.15 -9.42
N THR A 247 6.49 27.02 -9.09
CA THR A 247 5.84 26.14 -10.09
C THR A 247 4.74 26.90 -10.83
N LEU A 248 3.98 27.73 -10.11
CA LEU A 248 2.95 28.58 -10.69
C LEU A 248 3.53 29.68 -11.61
N SER A 249 4.59 30.38 -11.16
CA SER A 249 5.31 31.39 -11.97
C SER A 249 5.81 30.79 -13.28
N ASN A 250 6.41 29.60 -13.22
CA ASN A 250 6.96 28.91 -14.39
C ASN A 250 5.86 28.50 -15.39
N TRP A 251 4.71 28.06 -14.89
CA TRP A 251 3.56 27.76 -15.74
C TRP A 251 3.01 29.01 -16.43
N HIS A 252 2.80 30.09 -15.68
CA HIS A 252 2.27 31.34 -16.23
C HIS A 252 3.21 31.97 -17.28
N GLY A 253 4.53 31.95 -17.03
CA GLY A 253 5.53 32.45 -17.98
C GLY A 253 5.59 31.65 -19.30
N ASN A 254 5.21 30.37 -19.27
CA ASN A 254 5.15 29.51 -20.45
C ASN A 254 3.84 29.66 -21.25
N THR A 255 2.72 29.99 -20.59
CA THR A 255 1.41 30.22 -21.23
C THR A 255 1.23 31.65 -21.75
N HIS A 256 1.90 32.63 -21.14
CA HIS A 256 1.91 34.04 -21.55
C HIS A 256 3.34 34.59 -21.63
N PRO A 257 4.08 34.35 -22.72
CA PRO A 257 5.40 34.96 -22.89
C PRO A 257 5.24 36.49 -22.98
N ALA A 258 5.76 37.19 -21.98
CA ALA A 258 5.78 38.65 -21.99
C ALA A 258 6.44 39.16 -23.28
N VAL A 259 5.76 40.09 -23.96
CA VAL A 259 6.35 40.91 -25.02
C VAL A 259 7.36 41.84 -24.36
N THR A 260 8.59 41.37 -24.18
CA THR A 260 9.72 42.22 -23.82
C THR A 260 10.54 42.45 -25.07
N GLU A 261 10.60 43.72 -25.45
CA GLU A 261 11.27 44.23 -26.63
C GLU A 261 12.71 43.71 -26.77
N ARG A 262 13.04 43.43 -28.02
CA ARG A 262 14.39 43.20 -28.54
C ARG A 262 15.36 44.26 -28.01
N SER A 263 16.45 43.80 -27.41
CA SER A 263 17.73 44.48 -27.54
C SER A 263 18.71 43.52 -28.21
N MET A 264 18.86 43.69 -29.52
CA MET A 264 19.89 43.07 -30.33
C MET A 264 21.24 43.73 -30.03
N THR A 265 22.24 42.91 -29.70
CA THR A 265 23.53 42.92 -30.40
C THR A 265 24.06 41.49 -30.38
N ASN A 266 23.86 40.78 -31.49
CA ASN A 266 24.92 40.39 -32.43
C ASN A 266 26.09 39.66 -31.75
N ASN A 267 26.32 38.38 -32.08
CA ASN A 267 27.06 38.01 -33.30
C ASN A 267 27.13 36.48 -33.49
N VAL A 268 26.53 36.01 -34.59
CA VAL A 268 27.00 35.03 -35.59
C VAL A 268 27.87 33.83 -35.14
N GLN A 269 27.25 32.65 -35.32
CA GLN A 269 27.74 31.27 -35.65
C GLN A 269 29.05 31.17 -36.50
N PRO A 270 29.66 29.99 -36.78
CA PRO A 270 29.10 28.63 -36.66
C PRO A 270 30.00 27.48 -36.17
N ASP A 271 29.31 26.42 -35.72
CA ASP A 271 29.44 25.00 -36.13
C ASP A 271 30.85 24.41 -36.39
N GLU A 272 31.22 23.40 -35.61
CA GLU A 272 31.80 22.13 -36.08
C GLU A 272 32.03 21.14 -34.90
N THR A 273 31.60 19.89 -35.09
CA THR A 273 32.02 18.69 -34.33
C THR A 273 33.01 17.90 -35.20
N PRO A 274 33.62 16.77 -34.79
CA PRO A 274 34.27 16.34 -33.54
C PRO A 274 35.76 15.95 -33.81
N THR A 275 36.49 15.43 -32.79
CA THR A 275 37.33 14.19 -32.83
C THR A 275 38.62 14.27 -31.99
N ALA A 276 38.73 13.30 -31.08
CA ALA A 276 39.87 12.54 -30.51
C ALA A 276 41.30 13.13 -30.31
N GLU A 277 41.87 12.62 -29.20
CA GLU A 277 43.27 12.19 -29.00
C GLU A 277 44.38 13.24 -28.90
N THR A 278 44.96 13.39 -27.70
CA THR A 278 46.29 12.87 -27.28
C THR A 278 46.93 13.79 -26.21
N LEU A 279 47.49 13.18 -25.17
CA LEU A 279 48.47 13.69 -24.18
C LEU A 279 49.71 14.35 -24.87
N PRO A 280 50.71 15.01 -24.21
CA PRO A 280 51.12 14.87 -22.80
C PRO A 280 51.79 16.08 -22.07
N ALA A 281 52.12 15.80 -20.79
CA ALA A 281 53.32 16.18 -20.01
C ALA A 281 53.50 17.55 -19.32
N THR A 282 53.96 17.44 -18.05
CA THR A 282 54.87 18.33 -17.27
C THR A 282 54.37 19.74 -16.90
N ASP A 283 54.59 20.33 -15.72
CA ASP A 283 55.49 20.06 -14.59
C ASP A 283 55.04 20.89 -13.35
N ALA A 284 55.54 20.46 -12.18
CA ALA A 284 56.03 21.27 -11.06
C ALA A 284 55.08 21.95 -10.03
N ASP A 285 55.43 21.65 -8.76
CA ASP A 285 55.38 22.45 -7.52
C ASP A 285 54.00 22.80 -6.90
N ALA A 286 53.78 22.80 -5.57
CA ALA A 286 54.69 22.90 -4.43
C ALA A 286 54.09 22.28 -3.15
N ASP A 287 55.02 21.81 -2.32
CA ASP A 287 55.11 21.82 -0.85
C ASP A 287 53.99 21.25 0.05
N ALA A 288 54.38 20.13 0.69
CA ALA A 288 54.02 19.76 2.04
C ALA A 288 55.25 19.90 2.95
N VAL A 289 55.10 20.53 4.11
CA VAL A 289 55.96 20.29 5.28
C VAL A 289 55.12 20.44 6.55
N GLU A 290 55.03 19.35 7.32
CA GLU A 290 55.23 19.44 8.77
C GLU A 290 55.96 18.17 9.23
N THR A 291 57.06 18.40 9.96
CA THR A 291 58.19 17.51 10.23
C THR A 291 58.07 16.76 11.56
N ALA A 292 58.65 15.56 11.63
CA ALA A 292 59.01 14.89 12.87
C ALA A 292 60.54 14.81 13.00
N ASP A 293 61.01 15.11 14.21
CA ASP A 293 62.39 15.38 14.64
C ASP A 293 63.13 14.11 15.06
N ASN A 294 64.46 14.11 14.95
CA ASN A 294 65.37 13.01 15.26
C ASN A 294 66.69 13.63 15.77
N ASP A 295 67.25 13.14 16.89
CA ASP A 295 68.51 13.70 17.45
C ASP A 295 69.45 12.59 17.98
N GLU A 296 70.46 12.25 17.16
CA GLU A 296 71.94 12.23 17.36
C GLU A 296 72.67 11.48 18.56
N PRO A 297 74.04 11.36 18.62
CA PRO A 297 74.81 10.14 18.27
C PRO A 297 75.96 9.65 19.25
N ALA A 298 76.67 8.58 18.81
CA ALA A 298 78.10 8.13 18.98
C ALA A 298 78.87 8.08 20.33
N THR A 299 79.67 7.01 20.57
CA THR A 299 81.17 6.93 20.77
C THR A 299 81.67 5.52 21.24
N GLU A 300 82.86 5.09 20.75
CA GLU A 300 83.75 3.94 21.05
C GLU A 300 84.46 3.96 22.45
N PRO A 301 85.50 3.13 22.84
CA PRO A 301 86.17 1.93 22.26
C PRO A 301 86.53 0.78 23.30
N ALA A 302 87.16 -0.33 22.83
CA ALA A 302 88.40 -0.99 23.39
C ALA A 302 88.52 -2.55 23.25
N THR A 303 89.39 -3.00 22.32
CA THR A 303 90.52 -3.99 22.36
C THR A 303 90.52 -5.41 23.03
N GLU A 304 91.25 -6.32 22.32
CA GLU A 304 91.97 -7.58 22.71
C GLU A 304 91.18 -8.91 22.83
N HIS A 305 91.62 -10.13 22.44
CA HIS A 305 92.86 -10.80 21.95
C HIS A 305 92.41 -12.16 21.30
N VAL A 306 92.83 -12.61 20.10
CA VAL A 306 94.03 -13.37 19.65
C VAL A 306 94.24 -14.78 20.26
N ALA A 307 94.33 -15.79 19.35
CA ALA A 307 95.21 -16.99 19.32
C ALA A 307 94.57 -18.41 19.34
N GLU A 308 94.76 -19.15 18.23
CA GLU A 308 95.01 -20.61 18.13
C GLU A 308 96.40 -20.97 18.76
N PRO A 309 96.77 -22.23 19.11
CA PRO A 309 96.76 -23.40 18.20
C PRO A 309 96.69 -24.84 18.81
N ASP A 310 96.66 -25.83 17.89
CA ASP A 310 97.23 -27.20 17.88
C ASP A 310 96.86 -28.29 18.91
N THR A 311 96.46 -29.47 18.41
CA THR A 311 97.12 -30.78 18.68
C THR A 311 96.61 -31.96 17.83
N VAL A 312 97.48 -32.41 16.90
CA VAL A 312 97.85 -33.76 16.41
C VAL A 312 96.94 -35.02 16.60
N VAL A 313 96.39 -35.55 15.48
CA VAL A 313 96.46 -36.91 14.82
C VAL A 313 96.58 -38.19 15.74
N PRO A 314 95.89 -39.36 15.54
CA PRO A 314 95.92 -40.16 14.31
C PRO A 314 94.72 -41.05 13.90
N THR A 315 94.97 -41.66 12.73
CA THR A 315 94.24 -42.47 11.76
C THR A 315 93.62 -43.81 12.20
N ALA A 316 92.54 -44.22 11.50
CA ALA A 316 92.31 -45.62 11.11
C ALA A 316 91.47 -45.70 9.80
N PRO A 317 91.84 -46.52 8.80
CA PRO A 317 91.18 -46.56 7.49
C PRO A 317 90.28 -47.78 7.32
N VAL A 318 89.06 -47.67 6.78
CA VAL A 318 88.37 -48.83 6.17
C VAL A 318 87.51 -48.45 4.97
N ARG A 319 88.07 -48.77 3.79
CA ARG A 319 87.49 -49.36 2.56
C ARG A 319 86.23 -48.74 1.92
N ARG A 320 86.47 -48.29 0.67
CA ARG A 320 85.50 -48.23 -0.44
C ARG A 320 84.73 -49.55 -0.60
N GLY A 321 83.41 -49.43 -0.69
CA GLY A 321 82.52 -50.45 -1.23
C GLY A 321 81.07 -49.98 -1.22
N GLY A 322 80.56 -49.51 -2.36
CA GLY A 322 79.11 -49.32 -2.57
C GLY A 322 78.63 -47.93 -2.99
N THR A 323 79.23 -47.27 -3.98
CA THR A 323 78.69 -46.02 -4.57
C THR A 323 77.31 -46.19 -5.24
N LEU A 324 76.82 -47.43 -5.43
CA LEU A 324 75.45 -47.66 -5.88
C LEU A 324 74.39 -47.46 -4.78
N PHE A 325 74.68 -47.79 -3.52
CA PHE A 325 73.69 -47.69 -2.43
C PHE A 325 73.45 -46.24 -1.97
N GLY A 326 74.48 -45.39 -2.01
CA GLY A 326 74.35 -43.96 -1.69
C GLY A 326 73.60 -43.14 -2.76
N LEU A 327 73.73 -43.50 -4.04
CA LEU A 327 72.95 -42.87 -5.11
C LEU A 327 71.50 -43.36 -5.13
N LEU A 328 71.27 -44.65 -4.83
CA LEU A 328 69.92 -45.21 -4.72
C LEU A 328 69.15 -44.61 -3.54
N SER A 329 69.80 -44.37 -2.39
CA SER A 329 69.15 -43.75 -1.24
C SER A 329 68.78 -42.29 -1.51
N ILE A 330 69.63 -41.52 -2.21
CA ILE A 330 69.30 -40.13 -2.60
C ILE A 330 68.11 -40.11 -3.57
N LEU A 331 68.07 -41.01 -4.56
CA LEU A 331 66.92 -41.13 -5.47
C LEU A 331 65.62 -41.52 -4.73
N LEU A 332 65.72 -42.42 -3.75
CA LEU A 332 64.57 -42.82 -2.93
C LEU A 332 64.04 -41.66 -2.08
N SER A 333 64.94 -40.83 -1.52
CA SER A 333 64.58 -39.63 -0.77
C SER A 333 63.86 -38.59 -1.63
N ILE A 334 64.33 -38.38 -2.86
CA ILE A 334 63.70 -37.45 -3.81
C ILE A 334 62.32 -37.96 -4.23
N ALA A 335 62.17 -39.26 -4.48
CA ALA A 335 60.88 -39.87 -4.80
C ALA A 335 59.89 -39.77 -3.63
N ALA A 336 60.37 -39.95 -2.39
CA ALA A 336 59.54 -39.79 -1.19
C ALA A 336 59.09 -38.32 -1.01
N LEU A 337 59.98 -37.35 -1.22
CA LEU A 337 59.63 -35.93 -1.17
C LEU A 337 58.64 -35.54 -2.27
N ALA A 338 58.81 -36.08 -3.49
CA ALA A 338 57.85 -35.88 -4.58
C ALA A 338 56.49 -36.49 -4.27
N ALA A 339 56.44 -37.67 -3.65
CA ALA A 339 55.19 -38.31 -3.21
C ALA A 339 54.50 -37.49 -2.12
N VAL A 340 55.24 -36.97 -1.14
CA VAL A 340 54.69 -36.08 -0.08
C VAL A 340 54.19 -34.77 -0.68
N ALA A 341 54.93 -34.16 -1.60
CA ALA A 341 54.52 -32.95 -2.30
C ALA A 341 53.26 -33.17 -3.16
N TRP A 342 53.19 -34.31 -3.86
CA TRP A 342 52.01 -34.69 -4.63
C TRP A 342 50.80 -34.97 -3.74
N MET A 343 51.00 -35.66 -2.62
CA MET A 343 49.95 -35.94 -1.64
C MET A 343 49.46 -34.67 -0.94
N TRP A 344 50.35 -33.73 -0.63
CA TRP A 344 50.00 -32.40 -0.11
C TRP A 344 49.23 -31.58 -1.14
N TRP A 345 49.68 -31.56 -2.40
CA TRP A 345 48.97 -30.89 -3.50
C TRP A 345 47.59 -31.49 -3.75
N GLN A 346 47.47 -32.83 -3.67
CA GLN A 346 46.21 -33.54 -3.81
C GLN A 346 45.25 -33.28 -2.64
N GLN A 347 45.77 -33.19 -1.41
CA GLN A 347 44.99 -32.79 -0.25
C GLN A 347 44.48 -31.35 -0.39
N GLN A 348 45.34 -30.44 -0.85
CA GLN A 348 45.00 -29.03 -1.10
C GLN A 348 43.86 -28.89 -2.13
N GLN A 349 43.83 -29.76 -3.15
CA GLN A 349 42.75 -29.80 -4.13
C GLN A 349 41.42 -30.29 -3.54
N GLN A 350 41.44 -31.24 -2.60
CA GLN A 350 40.23 -31.71 -1.94
C GLN A 350 39.64 -30.65 -0.99
N ASP A 351 40.49 -29.91 -0.27
CA ASP A 351 40.05 -28.83 0.64
C ASP A 351 39.46 -27.64 -0.14
N ALA A 352 39.98 -27.35 -1.34
CA ALA A 352 39.41 -26.35 -2.24
C ALA A 352 38.00 -26.75 -2.72
N VAL A 353 37.78 -28.03 -3.03
CA VAL A 353 36.44 -28.52 -3.43
C VAL A 353 35.47 -28.51 -2.25
N ALA A 354 35.91 -28.90 -1.05
CA ALA A 354 35.09 -28.89 0.16
C ALA A 354 34.67 -27.46 0.57
N THR A 355 35.57 -26.48 0.46
CA THR A 355 35.27 -25.07 0.76
C THR A 355 34.31 -24.47 -0.27
N THR A 356 34.45 -24.83 -1.55
CA THR A 356 33.53 -24.38 -2.60
C THR A 356 32.14 -25.00 -2.41
N ALA A 357 32.05 -26.27 -2.04
CA ALA A 357 30.78 -26.97 -1.75
C ALA A 357 30.07 -26.40 -0.51
N LEU A 358 30.82 -26.03 0.54
CA LEU A 358 30.27 -25.33 1.72
C LEU A 358 29.80 -23.92 1.36
N ALA A 359 30.51 -23.21 0.48
CA ALA A 359 30.10 -21.89 0.02
C ALA A 359 28.80 -21.93 -0.81
N THR A 360 28.64 -22.93 -1.68
CA THR A 360 27.40 -23.12 -2.46
C THR A 360 26.22 -23.52 -1.56
N ALA A 361 26.45 -24.41 -0.59
CA ALA A 361 25.42 -24.80 0.37
C ALA A 361 24.96 -23.62 1.24
N ASN A 362 25.89 -22.79 1.73
CA ASN A 362 25.55 -21.59 2.49
C ASN A 362 24.82 -20.54 1.63
N ALA A 363 25.15 -20.44 0.34
CA ALA A 363 24.44 -19.55 -0.58
C ALA A 363 23.01 -20.03 -0.86
N GLU A 364 22.79 -21.35 -0.98
CA GLU A 364 21.43 -21.93 -1.09
C GLU A 364 20.61 -21.67 0.17
N VAL A 365 21.18 -21.88 1.37
CA VAL A 365 20.50 -21.59 2.63
C VAL A 365 20.12 -20.11 2.74
N ALA A 366 21.01 -19.19 2.37
CA ALA A 366 20.72 -17.76 2.37
C ALA A 366 19.58 -17.39 1.38
N SER A 367 19.54 -18.04 0.22
CA SER A 367 18.46 -17.83 -0.76
C SER A 367 17.12 -18.38 -0.27
N LEU A 368 17.11 -19.50 0.46
CA LEU A 368 15.93 -20.07 1.08
C LEU A 368 15.41 -19.19 2.24
N GLU A 369 16.30 -18.65 3.06
CA GLU A 369 15.93 -17.68 4.10
C GLU A 369 15.30 -16.41 3.51
N GLN A 370 15.83 -15.94 2.37
CA GLN A 370 15.27 -14.80 1.66
C GLN A 370 13.87 -15.11 1.09
N GLN A 371 13.66 -16.31 0.54
CA GLN A 371 12.34 -16.75 0.06
C GLN A 371 11.32 -16.90 1.20
N ILE A 372 11.74 -17.48 2.35
CA ILE A 372 10.89 -17.60 3.54
C ILE A 372 10.48 -16.22 4.06
N SER A 373 11.42 -15.26 4.11
CA SER A 373 11.17 -13.87 4.49
C SER A 373 10.16 -13.21 3.55
N GLU A 374 10.32 -13.39 2.23
CA GLU A 374 9.39 -12.85 1.23
C GLU A 374 7.99 -13.47 1.33
N LEU A 375 7.90 -14.79 1.55
CA LEU A 375 6.64 -15.50 1.77
C LEU A 375 5.95 -15.06 3.07
N SER A 376 6.69 -14.88 4.17
CA SER A 376 6.14 -14.33 5.41
C SER A 376 5.63 -12.90 5.23
N GLY A 377 6.34 -12.06 4.47
CA GLY A 377 5.91 -10.71 4.14
C GLY A 377 4.60 -10.68 3.35
N LYS A 378 4.44 -11.59 2.38
CA LYS A 378 3.17 -11.75 1.62
C LYS A 378 2.04 -12.28 2.51
N LEU A 379 2.34 -13.16 3.46
CA LEU A 379 1.35 -13.70 4.40
C LEU A 379 0.88 -12.63 5.41
N ASP A 380 1.79 -11.77 5.88
CA ASP A 380 1.47 -10.62 6.73
C ASP A 380 0.66 -9.57 5.96
N GLU A 381 0.99 -9.32 4.69
CA GLU A 381 0.20 -8.44 3.82
C GLU A 381 -1.22 -8.99 3.61
N SER A 382 -1.35 -10.30 3.38
CA SER A 382 -2.65 -10.97 3.26
C SER A 382 -3.44 -10.94 4.57
N THR A 383 -2.79 -11.17 5.71
CA THR A 383 -3.41 -11.13 7.03
C THR A 383 -3.87 -9.72 7.38
N SER A 384 -3.06 -8.70 7.02
CA SER A 384 -3.41 -7.28 7.17
C SER A 384 -4.56 -6.86 6.25
N ARG A 385 -4.61 -7.34 5.00
CA ARG A 385 -5.79 -7.15 4.12
C ARG A 385 -7.04 -7.79 4.72
N THR A 386 -6.91 -8.98 5.28
CA THR A 386 -8.04 -9.71 5.85
C THR A 386 -8.57 -9.02 7.12
N SER A 387 -7.68 -8.55 8.00
CA SER A 387 -8.06 -7.80 9.19
C SER A 387 -8.60 -6.40 8.86
N GLN A 388 -8.10 -5.76 7.79
CA GLN A 388 -8.72 -4.55 7.23
C GLN A 388 -10.14 -4.81 6.74
N LEU A 389 -10.39 -5.92 6.04
CA LEU A 389 -11.73 -6.27 5.55
C LEU A 389 -12.72 -6.62 6.69
N LEU A 390 -12.23 -7.27 7.74
CA LEU A 390 -12.99 -7.49 8.98
C LEU A 390 -13.29 -6.17 9.70
N GLY A 391 -12.32 -5.25 9.72
CA GLY A 391 -12.48 -3.91 10.27
C GLY A 391 -13.45 -3.02 9.48
N THR A 392 -13.43 -3.11 8.15
CA THR A 392 -14.43 -2.41 7.31
C THR A 392 -15.81 -3.03 7.48
N SER A 393 -15.93 -4.34 7.66
CA SER A 393 -17.22 -4.98 7.97
C SER A 393 -17.79 -4.52 9.33
N GLY A 394 -16.95 -4.34 10.34
CA GLY A 394 -17.36 -3.76 11.63
C GLY A 394 -17.76 -2.29 11.53
N ARG A 395 -17.06 -1.51 10.68
CA ARG A 395 -17.44 -0.13 10.36
C ARG A 395 -18.79 -0.05 9.63
N VAL A 396 -19.00 -0.92 8.65
CA VAL A 396 -20.27 -1.01 7.90
C VAL A 396 -21.41 -1.41 8.84
N ALA A 397 -21.17 -2.29 9.81
CA ALA A 397 -22.19 -2.63 10.82
C ALA A 397 -22.58 -1.42 11.69
N ALA A 398 -21.61 -0.63 12.16
CA ALA A 398 -21.86 0.60 12.92
C ALA A 398 -22.53 1.69 12.07
N GLU A 399 -22.16 1.80 10.79
CA GLU A 399 -22.74 2.73 9.82
C GLU A 399 -24.19 2.33 9.47
N ILE A 400 -24.50 1.02 9.43
CA ILE A 400 -25.87 0.50 9.29
C ILE A 400 -26.70 0.84 10.54
N GLU A 401 -26.13 0.75 11.74
CA GLU A 401 -26.82 1.11 13.00
C GLU A 401 -27.14 2.61 13.05
N ASP A 402 -26.19 3.47 12.67
CA ASP A 402 -26.37 4.92 12.59
C ASP A 402 -27.39 5.34 11.51
N VAL A 403 -27.38 4.66 10.36
CA VAL A 403 -28.39 4.84 9.30
C VAL A 403 -29.77 4.38 9.77
N GLN A 404 -29.87 3.30 10.55
CA GLN A 404 -31.14 2.84 11.13
C GLN A 404 -31.71 3.84 12.14
N ASP A 405 -30.88 4.40 13.03
CA ASP A 405 -31.29 5.43 13.99
C ASP A 405 -31.66 6.75 13.30
N SER A 406 -30.93 7.11 12.24
CA SER A 406 -31.24 8.24 11.39
C SER A 406 -32.58 8.04 10.65
N LEU A 407 -32.86 6.83 10.17
CA LEU A 407 -34.15 6.46 9.55
C LEU A 407 -35.29 6.48 10.56
N ALA A 408 -35.08 6.03 11.80
CA ALA A 408 -36.08 6.11 12.86
C ALA A 408 -36.41 7.57 13.21
N THR A 409 -35.39 8.41 13.33
CA THR A 409 -35.53 9.84 13.60
C THR A 409 -36.18 10.59 12.42
N PHE A 410 -35.82 10.23 11.20
CA PHE A 410 -36.42 10.76 9.99
C PHE A 410 -37.90 10.37 9.88
N ASN A 411 -38.25 9.09 10.09
CA ASN A 411 -39.65 8.64 10.12
C ASN A 411 -40.47 9.36 11.20
N ALA A 412 -39.91 9.61 12.38
CA ALA A 412 -40.56 10.40 13.42
C ALA A 412 -40.80 11.86 13.01
N ARG A 413 -39.86 12.47 12.27
CA ARG A 413 -40.02 13.80 11.68
C ARG A 413 -41.05 13.82 10.55
N VAL A 414 -41.05 12.83 9.67
CA VAL A 414 -42.04 12.66 8.60
C VAL A 414 -43.44 12.54 9.19
N GLN A 415 -43.64 11.73 10.24
CA GLN A 415 -44.93 11.65 10.95
C GLN A 415 -45.33 12.98 11.60
N GLY A 416 -44.36 13.76 12.09
CA GLY A 416 -44.60 15.12 12.60
C GLY A 416 -45.02 16.10 11.49
N VAL A 417 -44.43 15.97 10.31
CA VAL A 417 -44.79 16.74 9.10
C VAL A 417 -46.15 16.30 8.57
N GLU A 418 -46.47 15.01 8.52
CA GLU A 418 -47.79 14.48 8.15
C GLU A 418 -48.88 15.00 9.08
N LYS A 419 -48.62 15.03 10.39
CA LYS A 419 -49.54 15.58 11.38
C LYS A 419 -49.73 17.09 11.20
N SER A 420 -48.68 17.79 10.78
CA SER A 420 -48.72 19.22 10.45
C SER A 420 -49.41 19.48 9.10
N ILE A 421 -49.37 18.53 8.16
CA ILE A 421 -50.10 18.54 6.89
C ILE A 421 -51.59 18.25 7.11
N ASP A 422 -51.91 17.38 8.08
CA ASP A 422 -53.29 17.12 8.50
C ASP A 422 -53.97 18.35 9.13
N ASP A 423 -53.20 19.22 9.78
CA ASP A 423 -53.66 20.54 10.23
C ASP A 423 -53.82 21.55 9.08
N VAL A 424 -53.24 21.26 7.90
CA VAL A 424 -53.29 22.06 6.66
C VAL A 424 -54.36 21.53 5.68
N ARG A 425 -55.29 20.67 6.13
CA ARG A 425 -56.46 20.13 5.36
C ARG A 425 -57.45 21.17 4.78
N GLY A 426 -57.06 22.44 4.70
CA GLY A 426 -57.75 23.50 3.97
C GLY A 426 -57.15 23.83 2.58
N VAL A 427 -56.29 23.00 1.99
CA VAL A 427 -55.66 23.28 0.69
C VAL A 427 -56.19 22.38 -0.44
N SER A 428 -56.52 23.04 -1.57
CA SER A 428 -57.13 22.58 -2.82
C SER A 428 -56.67 21.21 -3.36
N ALA A 429 -57.56 20.51 -4.07
CA ALA A 429 -57.28 19.26 -4.82
C ALA A 429 -55.98 19.33 -5.65
N THR A 430 -55.67 20.51 -6.19
CA THR A 430 -54.45 20.83 -6.95
C THR A 430 -53.15 20.58 -6.16
N ALA A 431 -53.13 20.86 -4.85
CA ALA A 431 -51.93 20.63 -4.04
C ALA A 431 -51.70 19.14 -3.77
N ARG A 432 -52.78 18.37 -3.63
CA ARG A 432 -52.72 16.91 -3.49
C ARG A 432 -52.22 16.26 -4.79
N ASP A 433 -52.71 16.72 -5.94
CA ASP A 433 -52.31 16.20 -7.25
C ASP A 433 -50.82 16.49 -7.54
N ASN A 434 -50.37 17.71 -7.22
CA ASN A 434 -48.95 18.09 -7.33
C ASN A 434 -48.05 17.26 -6.40
N TRP A 435 -48.50 16.94 -5.20
CA TRP A 435 -47.75 16.10 -4.26
C TRP A 435 -47.63 14.65 -4.76
N ILE A 436 -48.72 14.02 -5.21
CA ILE A 436 -48.70 12.65 -5.76
C ILE A 436 -47.78 12.57 -6.98
N ARG A 437 -47.77 13.62 -7.81
CA ARG A 437 -46.88 13.75 -8.97
C ARG A 437 -45.40 13.82 -8.56
N ALA A 438 -45.07 14.63 -7.55
CA ALA A 438 -43.71 14.73 -7.02
C ALA A 438 -43.24 13.42 -6.37
N GLU A 439 -44.13 12.74 -5.64
CA GLU A 439 -43.84 11.43 -5.04
C GLU A 439 -43.63 10.34 -6.10
N THR A 440 -44.42 10.36 -7.18
CA THR A 440 -44.20 9.48 -8.34
C THR A 440 -42.82 9.72 -8.95
N GLU A 441 -42.45 10.99 -9.17
CA GLU A 441 -41.13 11.32 -9.71
C GLU A 441 -40.00 10.83 -8.80
N TYR A 442 -40.14 10.97 -7.49
CA TYR A 442 -39.19 10.43 -6.51
C TYR A 442 -39.00 8.91 -6.67
N PHE A 443 -40.09 8.14 -6.76
CA PHE A 443 -39.98 6.69 -6.94
C PHE A 443 -39.34 6.30 -8.27
N LEU A 444 -39.65 7.01 -9.36
CA LEU A 444 -39.00 6.77 -10.65
C LEU A 444 -37.50 7.10 -10.62
N GLN A 445 -37.09 8.16 -9.93
CA GLN A 445 -35.67 8.49 -9.71
C GLN A 445 -34.98 7.43 -8.86
N ALA A 446 -35.62 6.99 -7.77
CA ALA A 446 -35.11 5.93 -6.90
C ALA A 446 -34.92 4.61 -7.66
N ALA A 447 -35.89 4.23 -8.52
CA ALA A 447 -35.78 3.06 -9.36
C ALA A 447 -34.57 3.13 -10.30
N ASN A 448 -34.42 4.26 -11.01
CA ASN A 448 -33.30 4.49 -11.93
C ASN A 448 -31.95 4.45 -11.19
N SER A 449 -31.86 5.07 -10.02
CA SER A 449 -30.65 5.07 -9.19
C SER A 449 -30.28 3.65 -8.71
N ARG A 450 -31.25 2.90 -8.19
CA ARG A 450 -31.05 1.51 -7.75
C ARG A 450 -30.60 0.60 -8.89
N LEU A 451 -31.17 0.77 -10.09
CA LEU A 451 -30.80 -0.05 -11.24
C LEU A 451 -29.41 0.31 -11.80
N GLN A 452 -29.09 1.61 -11.91
CA GLN A 452 -27.83 2.07 -12.52
C GLN A 452 -26.64 1.94 -11.59
N PHE A 453 -26.79 2.32 -10.32
CA PHE A 453 -25.67 2.38 -9.36
C PHE A 453 -25.57 1.14 -8.47
N ALA A 454 -26.70 0.67 -7.95
CA ALA A 454 -26.71 -0.52 -7.08
C ALA A 454 -26.83 -1.83 -7.87
N ARG A 455 -27.14 -1.78 -9.17
CA ARG A 455 -27.47 -2.93 -10.02
C ARG A 455 -28.48 -3.88 -9.37
N ASP A 456 -29.44 -3.31 -8.66
CA ASP A 456 -30.45 -4.02 -7.88
C ASP A 456 -31.81 -3.97 -8.60
N PRO A 457 -32.12 -4.97 -9.46
CA PRO A 457 -33.37 -5.01 -10.20
C PRO A 457 -34.58 -5.21 -9.28
N ASP A 458 -34.41 -5.77 -8.08
CA ASP A 458 -35.48 -6.00 -7.12
C ASP A 458 -35.93 -4.70 -6.46
N ALA A 459 -34.98 -3.93 -5.93
CA ALA A 459 -35.27 -2.62 -5.37
C ALA A 459 -35.79 -1.66 -6.45
N ALA A 460 -35.26 -1.73 -7.68
CA ALA A 460 -35.77 -0.95 -8.80
C ALA A 460 -37.21 -1.31 -9.16
N LEU A 461 -37.53 -2.62 -9.26
CA LEU A 461 -38.88 -3.09 -9.53
C LEU A 461 -39.87 -2.67 -8.44
N ALA A 462 -39.49 -2.77 -7.16
CA ALA A 462 -40.33 -2.33 -6.05
C ALA A 462 -40.65 -0.83 -6.13
N ALA A 463 -39.65 0.00 -6.48
CA ALA A 463 -39.83 1.42 -6.67
C ALA A 463 -40.73 1.75 -7.89
N LEU A 464 -40.59 1.03 -9.03
CA LEU A 464 -41.48 1.21 -10.18
C LEU A 464 -42.94 0.83 -9.85
N LEU A 465 -43.16 -0.22 -9.06
CA LEU A 465 -44.50 -0.61 -8.61
C LEU A 465 -45.11 0.44 -7.67
N ALA A 466 -44.31 1.04 -6.79
CA ALA A 466 -44.74 2.14 -5.95
C ALA A 466 -45.12 3.39 -6.78
N ALA A 467 -44.37 3.68 -7.85
CA ALA A 467 -44.71 4.75 -8.78
C ALA A 467 -46.03 4.49 -9.52
N ASP A 468 -46.30 3.24 -9.95
CA ASP A 468 -47.55 2.89 -10.65
C ASP A 468 -48.76 3.03 -9.72
N ASP A 469 -48.64 2.62 -8.45
CA ASP A 469 -49.68 2.80 -7.42
C ASP A 469 -50.03 4.28 -7.22
N ARG A 470 -49.01 5.16 -7.21
CA ARG A 470 -49.23 6.61 -7.10
C ARG A 470 -49.92 7.19 -8.32
N LEU A 471 -49.51 6.81 -9.52
CA LEU A 471 -50.17 7.23 -10.76
C LEU A 471 -51.61 6.72 -10.87
N GLU A 472 -51.88 5.52 -10.37
CA GLU A 472 -53.24 4.98 -10.30
C GLU A 472 -54.14 5.80 -9.39
N SER A 473 -53.64 6.19 -8.22
CA SER A 473 -54.39 6.99 -7.25
C SER A 473 -54.76 8.39 -7.76
N LEU A 474 -53.95 8.95 -8.68
CA LEU A 474 -54.17 10.26 -9.30
C LEU A 474 -55.26 10.22 -10.38
N GLY A 475 -55.39 9.11 -11.12
CA GLY A 475 -56.47 8.91 -12.10
C GLY A 475 -56.47 9.89 -13.28
N ASP A 476 -55.38 10.63 -13.52
CA ASP A 476 -55.28 11.65 -14.57
C ASP A 476 -55.10 11.01 -15.97
N PRO A 477 -56.05 11.21 -16.92
CA PRO A 477 -55.92 10.73 -18.29
C PRO A 477 -54.67 11.25 -19.04
N ALA A 478 -54.14 12.42 -18.68
CA ALA A 478 -52.95 12.99 -19.31
C ALA A 478 -51.68 12.16 -19.06
N LEU A 479 -51.66 11.38 -17.98
CA LEU A 479 -50.52 10.55 -17.58
C LEU A 479 -50.59 9.11 -18.12
N PHE A 480 -51.57 8.80 -18.98
CA PHE A 480 -51.72 7.48 -19.59
C PHE A 480 -50.44 7.01 -20.31
N ARG A 481 -49.74 7.92 -20.99
CA ARG A 481 -48.47 7.61 -21.68
C ARG A 481 -47.38 7.20 -20.69
N VAL A 482 -47.29 7.88 -19.56
CA VAL A 482 -46.34 7.57 -18.48
C VAL A 482 -46.64 6.19 -17.91
N ARG A 483 -47.90 5.87 -17.61
CA ARG A 483 -48.30 4.53 -17.12
C ARG A 483 -48.02 3.42 -18.14
N GLN A 484 -48.26 3.67 -19.42
CA GLN A 484 -47.94 2.70 -20.48
C GLN A 484 -46.44 2.40 -20.54
N GLN A 485 -45.60 3.44 -20.46
CA GLN A 485 -44.15 3.29 -20.45
C GLN A 485 -43.67 2.58 -19.18
N LEU A 486 -44.21 2.96 -18.02
CA LEU A 486 -43.90 2.34 -16.72
C LEU A 486 -44.24 0.85 -16.71
N ALA A 487 -45.39 0.46 -17.25
CA ALA A 487 -45.77 -0.95 -17.37
C ALA A 487 -44.80 -1.75 -18.25
N ALA A 488 -44.30 -1.18 -19.34
CA ALA A 488 -43.29 -1.81 -20.19
C ALA A 488 -41.95 -2.00 -19.46
N GLU A 489 -41.54 -1.01 -18.66
CA GLU A 489 -40.31 -1.05 -17.85
C GLU A 489 -40.40 -2.08 -16.71
N ILE A 490 -41.57 -2.19 -16.06
CA ILE A 490 -41.86 -3.22 -15.05
C ILE A 490 -41.76 -4.63 -15.67
N GLU A 491 -42.36 -4.85 -16.84
CA GLU A 491 -42.27 -6.13 -17.56
C GLU A 491 -40.82 -6.45 -17.98
N ALA A 492 -40.07 -5.44 -18.46
CA ALA A 492 -38.67 -5.61 -18.81
C ALA A 492 -37.81 -6.03 -17.61
N LEU A 493 -38.01 -5.42 -16.43
CA LEU A 493 -37.30 -5.81 -15.21
C LEU A 493 -37.70 -7.19 -14.70
N ARG A 494 -38.97 -7.58 -14.81
CA ARG A 494 -39.42 -8.93 -14.43
C ARG A 494 -38.80 -10.01 -15.29
N ALA A 495 -38.46 -9.70 -16.54
CA ALA A 495 -37.82 -10.62 -17.46
C ALA A 495 -36.31 -10.81 -17.21
N VAL A 496 -35.69 -10.01 -16.34
CA VAL A 496 -34.25 -10.13 -16.02
C VAL A 496 -33.99 -11.45 -15.26
N PRO A 497 -33.07 -12.32 -15.76
CA PRO A 497 -32.70 -13.55 -15.07
C PRO A 497 -32.09 -13.28 -13.69
N ARG A 498 -32.42 -14.12 -12.70
CA ARG A 498 -31.85 -14.02 -11.34
C ARG A 498 -30.89 -15.17 -11.09
N PRO A 499 -29.57 -14.95 -11.12
CA PRO A 499 -28.62 -16.00 -10.79
C PRO A 499 -28.72 -16.38 -9.31
N ASP A 500 -28.58 -17.68 -9.00
CA ASP A 500 -28.56 -18.21 -7.63
C ASP A 500 -27.17 -17.97 -7.00
N ILE A 501 -26.89 -16.71 -6.66
CA ILE A 501 -25.62 -16.27 -6.07
C ILE A 501 -25.30 -17.05 -4.79
N GLU A 502 -26.31 -17.31 -3.95
CA GLU A 502 -26.15 -18.05 -2.69
C GLU A 502 -25.77 -19.52 -2.96
N GLY A 503 -26.47 -20.19 -3.87
CA GLY A 503 -26.18 -21.57 -4.27
C GLY A 503 -24.78 -21.72 -4.88
N ILE A 504 -24.37 -20.79 -5.72
CA ILE A 504 -23.01 -20.75 -6.27
C ILE A 504 -21.98 -20.54 -5.15
N ALA A 505 -22.23 -19.61 -4.22
CA ALA A 505 -21.32 -19.35 -3.09
C ALA A 505 -21.18 -20.57 -2.16
N HIS A 506 -22.27 -21.29 -1.90
CA HIS A 506 -22.25 -22.54 -1.15
C HIS A 506 -21.45 -23.63 -1.88
N THR A 507 -21.61 -23.74 -3.20
CA THR A 507 -20.85 -24.67 -4.04
C THR A 507 -19.34 -24.41 -3.95
N LEU A 508 -18.92 -23.14 -4.05
CA LEU A 508 -17.51 -22.74 -3.92
C LEU A 508 -16.95 -23.02 -2.53
N ASN A 509 -17.71 -22.76 -1.47
CA ASN A 509 -17.27 -23.08 -0.10
C ASN A 509 -17.16 -24.59 0.14
N GLY A 510 -18.02 -25.39 -0.49
CA GLY A 510 -17.92 -26.85 -0.50
C GLY A 510 -16.65 -27.33 -1.20
N LEU A 511 -16.32 -26.72 -2.34
CA LEU A 511 -15.12 -27.04 -3.10
C LEU A 511 -13.84 -26.67 -2.33
N ALA A 512 -13.79 -25.47 -1.72
CA ALA A 512 -12.64 -25.00 -0.95
C ALA A 512 -12.25 -25.99 0.17
N ARG A 513 -13.22 -26.52 0.92
CA ARG A 513 -12.96 -27.51 1.99
C ARG A 513 -12.45 -28.86 1.47
N ARG A 514 -12.79 -29.22 0.23
CA ARG A 514 -12.36 -30.49 -0.39
C ARG A 514 -10.99 -30.41 -1.06
N VAL A 515 -10.42 -29.21 -1.20
CA VAL A 515 -9.09 -29.01 -1.80
C VAL A 515 -8.00 -29.81 -1.08
N GLU A 516 -8.09 -29.95 0.25
CA GLU A 516 -7.13 -30.73 1.04
C GLU A 516 -7.13 -32.22 0.69
N GLU A 517 -8.28 -32.76 0.25
CA GLU A 517 -8.46 -34.18 -0.06
C GLU A 517 -8.09 -34.52 -1.52
N LEU A 518 -7.86 -33.52 -2.37
CA LEU A 518 -7.56 -33.76 -3.79
C LEU A 518 -6.17 -34.38 -3.96
N PRO A 519 -6.03 -35.49 -4.70
CA PRO A 519 -4.72 -36.14 -4.92
C PRO A 519 -3.82 -35.31 -5.84
N LEU A 520 -2.55 -35.14 -5.44
CA LEU A 520 -1.51 -34.41 -6.19
C LEU A 520 -0.73 -35.34 -7.11
N VAL A 521 -0.22 -34.79 -8.22
CA VAL A 521 0.73 -35.53 -9.07
C VAL A 521 2.04 -35.66 -8.30
N ASN A 522 2.39 -36.89 -7.91
CA ASN A 522 3.64 -37.25 -7.23
C ASN A 522 3.83 -36.75 -5.78
N SER A 523 2.89 -37.06 -4.87
CA SER A 523 3.11 -36.88 -3.43
C SER A 523 4.15 -37.86 -2.87
N THR A 524 4.97 -37.40 -1.92
CA THR A 524 6.00 -38.22 -1.27
C THR A 524 5.35 -39.45 -0.61
N PRO A 525 5.86 -40.68 -0.83
CA PRO A 525 5.34 -41.85 -0.14
C PRO A 525 5.52 -41.68 1.37
N GLU A 526 4.49 -42.07 2.15
CA GLU A 526 4.56 -42.17 3.61
C GLU A 526 5.87 -42.86 4.05
N PRO A 527 6.61 -42.31 5.04
CA PRO A 527 7.83 -42.94 5.51
C PRO A 527 7.49 -44.35 6.01
N PHE A 528 8.22 -45.34 5.50
CA PHE A 528 8.10 -46.73 5.94
C PHE A 528 8.10 -46.79 7.47
N SER A 529 7.01 -47.28 8.06
CA SER A 529 6.98 -47.70 9.45
C SER A 529 7.94 -48.89 9.58
N SER A 530 9.15 -48.63 10.05
CA SER A 530 10.04 -49.68 10.53
C SER A 530 9.45 -50.21 11.83
N GLY A 531 8.59 -51.22 11.72
CA GLY A 531 8.26 -52.05 12.87
C GLY A 531 9.54 -52.72 13.35
N ASP A 532 9.98 -52.39 14.57
CA ASP A 532 11.11 -53.05 15.21
C ASP A 532 10.81 -54.55 15.33
N PRO A 533 11.62 -55.44 14.74
CA PRO A 533 11.46 -56.87 14.95
C PRO A 533 12.06 -57.21 16.32
N GLU A 534 11.19 -57.42 17.29
CA GLU A 534 11.52 -57.96 18.60
C GLU A 534 11.88 -59.45 18.47
N VAL A 535 13.18 -59.81 18.50
CA VAL A 535 13.61 -61.21 18.72
C VAL A 535 14.96 -61.34 19.44
N GLU A 536 14.94 -62.12 20.52
CA GLU A 536 16.04 -62.73 21.29
C GLU A 536 17.11 -63.45 20.45
N GLY A 537 18.38 -63.41 20.91
CA GLY A 537 19.38 -64.44 20.58
C GLY A 537 20.73 -63.93 20.06
N ASP A 538 21.78 -64.55 20.63
CA ASP A 538 23.19 -64.15 20.74
C ASP A 538 23.97 -63.92 19.43
N SER A 539 24.99 -63.04 19.57
CA SER A 539 25.99 -62.59 18.59
C SER A 539 25.62 -61.40 17.69
N ALA A 540 25.99 -60.21 18.17
CA ALA A 540 25.77 -58.91 17.54
C ALA A 540 26.70 -58.63 16.33
N LEU A 541 27.83 -59.34 16.19
CA LEU A 541 28.86 -58.99 15.20
C LEU A 541 28.58 -59.57 13.80
N ASP A 542 27.93 -60.74 13.72
CA ASP A 542 27.57 -61.35 12.43
C ASP A 542 26.29 -60.74 11.83
N LYS A 543 25.38 -60.25 12.67
CA LYS A 543 24.16 -59.54 12.25
C LYS A 543 24.49 -58.19 11.59
N ALA A 544 25.49 -57.45 12.09
CA ALA A 544 25.91 -56.16 11.53
C ALA A 544 26.48 -56.28 10.09
N LYS A 545 27.22 -57.35 9.79
CA LYS A 545 27.77 -57.57 8.44
C LYS A 545 26.69 -57.92 7.42
N SER A 546 25.66 -58.68 7.82
CA SER A 546 24.55 -59.05 6.93
C SER A 546 23.58 -57.89 6.66
N ALA A 547 23.38 -57.00 7.64
CA ALA A 547 22.53 -55.82 7.49
C ALA A 547 23.14 -54.76 6.55
N VAL A 548 24.47 -54.57 6.60
CA VAL A 548 25.17 -53.58 5.75
C VAL A 548 25.30 -54.07 4.30
N PHE A 549 25.52 -55.37 4.07
CA PHE A 549 25.65 -55.91 2.72
C PHE A 549 24.30 -56.14 2.02
N GLY A 550 23.24 -56.45 2.78
CA GLY A 550 21.87 -56.60 2.26
C GLY A 550 21.19 -55.28 1.91
N ALA A 551 21.49 -54.21 2.66
CA ALA A 551 20.98 -52.86 2.37
C ALA A 551 21.63 -52.22 1.12
N PHE A 552 22.78 -52.71 0.68
CA PHE A 552 23.52 -52.15 -0.45
C PHE A 552 23.09 -52.73 -1.82
N SER A 553 22.50 -53.93 -1.86
CA SER A 553 22.12 -54.59 -3.13
C SER A 553 20.71 -54.28 -3.61
N ASP A 554 19.82 -53.79 -2.73
CA ASP A 554 18.44 -53.38 -3.10
C ASP A 554 18.37 -51.94 -3.65
N MET A 555 19.48 -51.20 -3.58
CA MET A 555 19.59 -49.79 -3.99
C MET A 555 20.16 -49.63 -5.41
N ILE A 556 19.98 -50.59 -6.31
CA ILE A 556 20.23 -50.40 -7.74
C ILE A 556 19.11 -51.08 -8.54
N SER A 557 17.95 -50.45 -8.59
CA SER A 557 16.93 -50.73 -9.61
C SER A 557 17.06 -49.69 -10.73
N VAL A 558 17.80 -50.04 -11.78
CA VAL A 558 17.80 -49.27 -13.04
C VAL A 558 16.47 -49.53 -13.75
N LYS A 559 15.47 -48.69 -13.49
CA LYS A 559 14.31 -48.52 -14.38
C LYS A 559 14.63 -47.39 -15.35
N ARG A 560 14.80 -47.73 -16.62
CA ARG A 560 14.83 -46.78 -17.72
C ARG A 560 13.37 -46.38 -17.99
N THR A 561 13.00 -45.15 -17.66
CA THR A 561 11.71 -44.55 -18.04
C THR A 561 12.02 -43.24 -18.75
N ASP A 562 11.78 -43.24 -20.07
CA ASP A 562 11.94 -42.10 -20.96
C ASP A 562 10.72 -41.15 -20.86
N GLU A 563 10.45 -40.61 -19.68
CA GLU A 563 9.56 -39.45 -19.51
C GLU A 563 10.28 -38.46 -18.60
N GLU A 564 10.33 -37.18 -19.03
CA GLU A 564 10.97 -36.09 -18.30
C GLU A 564 10.48 -36.09 -16.85
N ALA A 565 11.36 -36.46 -15.92
CA ALA A 565 11.02 -36.55 -14.51
C ALA A 565 10.72 -35.14 -13.98
N THR A 566 9.45 -34.76 -13.97
CA THR A 566 8.97 -33.59 -13.23
C THR A 566 9.36 -33.78 -11.77
N PRO A 567 10.05 -32.81 -11.15
CA PRO A 567 10.53 -32.93 -9.78
C PRO A 567 9.37 -33.24 -8.82
N LEU A 568 9.62 -34.12 -7.86
CA LEU A 568 8.69 -34.43 -6.78
C LEU A 568 8.43 -33.15 -5.97
N LEU A 569 7.15 -32.82 -5.73
CA LEU A 569 6.80 -31.71 -4.86
C LEU A 569 7.26 -32.03 -3.43
N SER A 570 8.01 -31.12 -2.83
CA SER A 570 8.33 -31.19 -1.40
C SER A 570 7.08 -30.97 -0.56
N ARG A 571 7.07 -31.48 0.68
CA ARG A 571 5.92 -31.40 1.59
C ARG A 571 5.43 -29.95 1.84
N ASP A 572 6.36 -28.99 1.80
CA ASP A 572 6.05 -27.57 1.96
C ASP A 572 5.42 -26.98 0.68
N GLU A 573 5.90 -27.35 -0.50
CA GLU A 573 5.33 -26.94 -1.79
C GLU A 573 3.89 -27.46 -1.97
N GLU A 574 3.59 -28.67 -1.50
CA GLU A 574 2.23 -29.21 -1.49
C GLU A 574 1.28 -28.39 -0.61
N PHE A 575 1.74 -28.00 0.58
CA PHE A 575 0.97 -27.18 1.50
C PHE A 575 0.66 -25.80 0.88
N PHE A 576 1.67 -25.14 0.31
CA PHE A 576 1.48 -23.83 -0.34
C PHE A 576 0.55 -23.90 -1.55
N LEU A 577 0.66 -24.93 -2.39
CA LEU A 577 -0.22 -25.11 -3.54
C LEU A 577 -1.68 -25.25 -3.11
N ARG A 578 -1.95 -26.09 -2.11
CA ARG A 578 -3.31 -26.28 -1.56
C ARG A 578 -3.86 -25.00 -0.95
N ARG A 579 -3.03 -24.29 -0.16
CA ARG A 579 -3.45 -23.03 0.49
C ARG A 579 -3.73 -21.92 -0.52
N ASN A 580 -2.91 -21.82 -1.55
CA ASN A 580 -3.13 -20.87 -2.64
C ASN A 580 -4.40 -21.23 -3.43
N LEU A 581 -4.62 -22.50 -3.74
CA LEU A 581 -5.83 -22.94 -4.45
C LEU A 581 -7.10 -22.63 -3.66
N GLU A 582 -7.09 -22.88 -2.35
CA GLU A 582 -8.17 -22.48 -1.44
C GLU A 582 -8.40 -20.97 -1.48
N LEU A 583 -7.32 -20.17 -1.43
CA LEU A 583 -7.39 -18.71 -1.51
C LEU A 583 -8.03 -18.24 -2.82
N GLN A 584 -7.72 -18.87 -3.96
CA GLN A 584 -8.35 -18.53 -5.25
C GLN A 584 -9.84 -18.84 -5.27
N ILE A 585 -10.26 -19.98 -4.68
CA ILE A 585 -11.68 -20.33 -4.58
C ILE A 585 -12.42 -19.35 -3.64
N GLN A 586 -11.80 -18.95 -2.52
CA GLN A 586 -12.38 -17.93 -1.63
C GLN A 586 -12.45 -16.55 -2.30
N THR A 587 -11.45 -16.21 -3.13
CA THR A 587 -11.45 -14.97 -3.91
C THR A 587 -12.60 -14.96 -4.92
N ALA A 588 -12.79 -16.06 -5.66
CA ALA A 588 -13.94 -16.21 -6.56
C ALA A 588 -15.26 -16.04 -5.80
N ARG A 589 -15.41 -16.66 -4.62
CA ARG A 589 -16.61 -16.53 -3.79
C ARG A 589 -16.85 -15.09 -3.34
N LEU A 590 -15.81 -14.36 -2.95
CA LEU A 590 -15.94 -12.96 -2.55
C LEU A 590 -16.32 -12.05 -3.72
N SER A 591 -15.71 -12.25 -4.89
CA SER A 591 -16.03 -11.51 -6.12
C SER A 591 -17.48 -11.75 -6.55
N LEU A 592 -17.95 -13.00 -6.46
CA LEU A 592 -19.35 -13.36 -6.70
C LEU A 592 -20.31 -12.58 -5.78
N LEU A 593 -20.05 -12.56 -4.47
CA LEU A 593 -20.89 -11.86 -3.50
C LEU A 593 -20.92 -10.34 -3.69
N ARG A 594 -19.89 -9.78 -4.32
CA ARG A 594 -19.80 -8.35 -4.66
C ARG A 594 -20.33 -8.02 -6.06
N GLY A 595 -20.79 -9.01 -6.83
CA GLY A 595 -21.22 -8.83 -8.21
C GLY A 595 -20.09 -8.57 -9.21
N ASP A 596 -18.84 -8.84 -8.83
CA ASP A 596 -17.65 -8.64 -9.69
C ASP A 596 -17.43 -9.84 -10.61
N SER A 597 -18.08 -9.81 -11.78
CA SER A 597 -18.05 -10.91 -12.73
C SER A 597 -16.70 -11.16 -13.39
N THR A 598 -15.82 -10.15 -13.41
CA THR A 598 -14.50 -10.25 -14.05
C THR A 598 -13.56 -11.03 -13.13
N ASN A 599 -13.40 -10.57 -11.90
CA ASN A 599 -12.52 -11.23 -10.92
C ASN A 599 -13.04 -12.62 -10.55
N TYR A 600 -14.36 -12.81 -10.49
CA TYR A 600 -14.97 -14.13 -10.34
C TYR A 600 -14.45 -15.13 -11.39
N ARG A 601 -14.57 -14.78 -12.69
CA ARG A 601 -14.16 -15.66 -13.79
C ARG A 601 -12.65 -15.88 -13.80
N GLU A 602 -11.85 -14.85 -13.51
CA GLU A 602 -10.39 -14.96 -13.46
C GLU A 602 -9.90 -15.88 -12.35
N SER A 603 -10.45 -15.75 -11.14
CA SER A 603 -10.11 -16.64 -10.02
C SER A 603 -10.51 -18.08 -10.29
N LEU A 604 -11.68 -18.32 -10.91
CA LEU A 604 -12.09 -19.69 -11.30
C LEU A 604 -11.15 -20.29 -12.36
N ARG A 605 -10.73 -19.51 -13.37
CA ARG A 605 -9.76 -19.98 -14.37
C ARG A 605 -8.42 -20.31 -13.77
N THR A 606 -7.93 -19.46 -12.86
CA THR A 606 -6.66 -19.67 -12.16
C THR A 606 -6.71 -20.95 -11.32
N ALA A 607 -7.78 -21.12 -10.52
CA ALA A 607 -7.99 -22.33 -9.72
C ALA A 607 -8.05 -23.59 -10.61
N ARG A 608 -8.81 -23.56 -11.72
CA ARG A 608 -8.87 -24.67 -12.66
C ARG A 608 -7.50 -24.97 -13.30
N GLY A 609 -6.75 -23.94 -13.65
CA GLY A 609 -5.40 -24.07 -14.20
C GLY A 609 -4.46 -24.81 -13.23
N TRP A 610 -4.43 -24.40 -11.97
CA TRP A 610 -3.61 -25.06 -10.95
C TRP A 610 -4.03 -26.51 -10.69
N ILE A 611 -5.35 -26.77 -10.65
CA ILE A 611 -5.86 -28.14 -10.52
C ILE A 611 -5.41 -29.01 -11.71
N THR A 612 -5.48 -28.48 -12.93
CA THR A 612 -5.13 -29.23 -14.14
C THR A 612 -3.62 -29.52 -14.22
N THR A 613 -2.78 -28.60 -13.75
CA THR A 613 -1.31 -28.73 -13.85
C THR A 613 -0.71 -29.59 -12.74
N HIS A 614 -1.23 -29.51 -11.51
CA HIS A 614 -0.56 -30.07 -10.33
C HIS A 614 -1.31 -31.22 -9.65
N PHE A 615 -2.58 -31.47 -9.99
CA PHE A 615 -3.39 -32.53 -9.39
C PHE A 615 -3.64 -33.68 -10.37
N GLN A 616 -3.88 -34.88 -9.83
CA GLN A 616 -4.13 -36.09 -10.61
C GLN A 616 -5.46 -36.00 -11.36
N THR A 617 -5.42 -35.57 -12.63
CA THR A 617 -6.63 -35.31 -13.43
C THR A 617 -7.45 -36.56 -13.76
N ASP A 618 -6.86 -37.75 -13.61
CA ASP A 618 -7.50 -39.05 -13.73
C ASP A 618 -8.27 -39.47 -12.47
N ALA A 619 -8.04 -38.81 -11.34
CA ALA A 619 -8.81 -39.07 -10.12
C ALA A 619 -10.21 -38.45 -10.20
N ALA A 620 -11.25 -39.26 -9.94
CA ALA A 620 -12.65 -38.84 -10.04
C ALA A 620 -13.00 -37.58 -9.20
N ALA A 621 -12.33 -37.38 -8.05
CA ALA A 621 -12.53 -36.19 -7.22
C ALA A 621 -12.01 -34.90 -7.89
N VAL A 622 -10.88 -34.99 -8.59
CA VAL A 622 -10.25 -33.89 -9.33
C VAL A 622 -11.05 -33.56 -10.58
N GLU A 623 -11.49 -34.59 -11.32
CA GLU A 623 -12.36 -34.42 -12.48
C GLU A 623 -13.67 -33.71 -12.09
N GLY A 624 -14.31 -34.14 -11.01
CA GLY A 624 -15.53 -33.50 -10.50
C GLY A 624 -15.32 -32.05 -10.06
N ALA A 625 -14.15 -31.73 -9.49
CA ALA A 625 -13.77 -30.36 -9.15
C ALA A 625 -13.62 -29.48 -10.40
N ILE A 626 -12.91 -29.97 -11.42
CA ILE A 626 -12.74 -29.27 -12.70
C ILE A 626 -14.10 -29.03 -13.37
N GLN A 627 -14.95 -30.05 -13.46
CA GLN A 627 -16.29 -29.92 -14.05
C GLN A 627 -17.15 -28.90 -13.31
N THR A 628 -17.08 -28.89 -11.97
CA THR A 628 -17.79 -27.90 -11.15
C THR A 628 -17.31 -26.49 -11.46
N LEU A 629 -15.99 -26.24 -11.46
CA LEU A 629 -15.41 -24.93 -11.77
C LEU A 629 -15.75 -24.47 -13.19
N THR A 630 -15.71 -25.37 -14.17
CA THR A 630 -16.08 -25.06 -15.55
C THR A 630 -17.56 -24.69 -15.69
N ARG A 631 -18.47 -25.43 -15.03
CA ARG A 631 -19.90 -25.08 -15.01
C ARG A 631 -20.12 -23.69 -14.41
N LEU A 632 -19.50 -23.43 -13.25
CA LEU A 632 -19.62 -22.13 -12.56
C LEU A 632 -19.05 -20.97 -13.40
N GLU A 633 -17.98 -21.19 -14.16
CA GLU A 633 -17.44 -20.17 -15.07
C GLU A 633 -18.41 -19.80 -16.20
N THR A 634 -19.27 -20.73 -16.63
CA THR A 634 -20.26 -20.50 -17.69
C THR A 634 -21.56 -19.86 -17.23
N GLU A 635 -21.81 -19.81 -15.92
CA GLU A 635 -23.02 -19.19 -15.37
C GLU A 635 -22.87 -17.65 -15.37
N GLU A 636 -23.87 -16.95 -15.92
CA GLU A 636 -23.86 -15.49 -16.01
C GLU A 636 -24.36 -14.88 -14.70
N ILE A 637 -23.43 -14.37 -13.90
CA ILE A 637 -23.70 -13.84 -12.55
C ILE A 637 -24.10 -12.35 -12.54
N ALA A 638 -23.99 -11.66 -13.68
CA ALA A 638 -24.32 -10.24 -13.82
C ALA A 638 -25.03 -9.99 -15.17
N PRO A 639 -26.36 -10.20 -15.26
CA PRO A 639 -27.10 -10.02 -16.50
C PRO A 639 -27.13 -8.55 -16.94
N GLU A 640 -27.34 -8.34 -18.23
CA GLU A 640 -27.63 -7.00 -18.78
C GLU A 640 -28.97 -6.48 -18.26
N LEU A 641 -28.97 -5.22 -17.83
CA LEU A 641 -30.14 -4.57 -17.24
C LEU A 641 -30.80 -3.66 -18.29
N PRO A 642 -32.14 -3.66 -18.40
CA PRO A 642 -32.86 -2.79 -19.35
C PRO A 642 -32.81 -1.32 -18.90
N ASP A 643 -32.97 -0.39 -19.86
CA ASP A 643 -33.17 1.03 -19.54
C ASP A 643 -34.62 1.26 -19.05
N ILE A 644 -34.75 1.82 -17.84
CA ILE A 644 -36.03 2.14 -17.18
C ILE A 644 -36.26 3.65 -16.99
N SER A 645 -35.52 4.49 -17.73
CA SER A 645 -35.58 5.94 -17.59
C SER A 645 -36.67 6.61 -18.44
N GLY A 646 -37.40 5.84 -19.25
CA GLY A 646 -38.41 6.35 -20.18
C GLY A 646 -39.61 6.95 -19.47
N SER A 647 -40.15 6.29 -18.45
CA SER A 647 -41.30 6.79 -17.67
C SER A 647 -40.97 8.10 -16.96
N LEU A 648 -39.79 8.22 -16.35
CA LEU A 648 -39.32 9.44 -15.69
C LEU A 648 -39.21 10.62 -16.67
N ARG A 649 -38.62 10.39 -17.85
CA ARG A 649 -38.54 11.43 -18.90
C ARG A 649 -39.92 11.90 -19.33
N GLN A 650 -40.85 10.96 -19.56
CA GLN A 650 -42.21 11.31 -19.97
C GLN A 650 -42.96 12.06 -18.87
N LEU A 651 -42.79 11.67 -17.60
CA LEU A 651 -43.37 12.39 -16.47
C LEU A 651 -42.86 13.83 -16.44
N ARG A 652 -41.55 14.09 -16.55
CA ARG A 652 -41.03 15.47 -16.57
C ARG A 652 -41.58 16.31 -17.72
N LEU A 653 -41.68 15.73 -18.92
CA LEU A 653 -42.23 16.42 -20.09
C LEU A 653 -43.72 16.80 -19.92
N SER A 654 -44.51 15.97 -19.24
CA SER A 654 -45.92 16.26 -18.97
C SER A 654 -46.15 17.43 -18.00
N GLY A 655 -45.12 17.85 -17.24
CA GLY A 655 -45.21 18.93 -16.26
C GLY A 655 -44.82 20.30 -16.82
N ALA A 656 -43.91 20.31 -17.79
CA ALA A 656 -43.48 21.53 -18.47
C ALA A 656 -44.61 22.20 -19.28
N THR A 657 -45.66 21.45 -19.64
CA THR A 657 -46.80 21.96 -20.41
C THR A 657 -47.86 22.66 -19.56
N THR A 658 -47.90 22.46 -18.24
CA THR A 658 -48.93 23.02 -17.35
C THR A 658 -48.56 24.36 -16.72
N ASP A 659 -47.27 24.69 -16.58
CA ASP A 659 -46.81 25.97 -16.01
C ASP A 659 -46.80 27.14 -17.01
N GLY A 660 -47.08 26.88 -18.29
CA GLY A 660 -47.03 27.87 -19.38
C GLY A 660 -48.29 28.73 -19.57
N ASP A 661 -49.41 28.41 -18.91
CA ASP A 661 -50.72 29.09 -19.10
C ASP A 661 -51.08 30.05 -17.94
N ALA A 662 -50.15 30.35 -17.04
CA ALA A 662 -50.33 31.29 -15.93
C ALA A 662 -49.39 32.51 -16.04
N ALA A 663 -49.39 33.18 -17.20
CA ALA A 663 -48.71 34.46 -17.44
C ALA A 663 -49.70 35.57 -17.79
#